data_AF-A0A928H6L7-F1
#
_entry.id   AF-A0A928H6L7-F1
#
_cell.length_a   1.000
_cell.length_b   1.000
_cell.length_c   1.000
_cell.angle_alpha   90.00
_cell.angle_beta   90.00
_cell.angle_gamma   90.00
#
_symmetry.space_group_name_H-M   'P 1'
#
loop_
_entity.id
_entity.type
_entity.pdbx_description
1 polymer ?
#
loop_
_entity_poly.entity_id
_entity_poly.type
_entity_poly.pdbx_seq_one_letter_code
_entity_poly.pdbx_strand_id
1 'polypeptide(L)'
;MSDVSNFFTGSRWISEYIRKRGWPHAPVFRKCFTAGKFAKAECAICGLGYFELRINGRKVGNDLFVPCNTRYDVRSEYMVYDVSEYLVEGENVVDVILGNGTFCQITNDVFRSEHAIWKSDPKFLLDLQLDGQSVLVSDRAWKVAHGPIVSNSIRTGEDYDARLELAPWQPGEEPDPEVWNRVYITNSPGGNLSRCYAPPCRVMQSLEPVASWPLEDGSVVYDFGANIAGNCEICVSGSAGSCVTLVHGEKLSEKRDLDNAHIGLYTFDEKFQHDSYTLNSEPQQVWSPSFGYHGFQYVKVMITGDARLEKITARFIHSAFEAIPPAVTSNKVLNQLVEMNLRSYLANFVNHPTDCPHREQMGWTGDTQLAAELGLWHFKSKDNYRSYLDSMRDCQRLDGQIPGMVPYSDHWQFGPVWDGVLIILPYMIWQFTGDAAAVRENYAAGKKLMGYFATLAVDDAIEIGPGDWCHVDQSKAITGFVDATAYYCHCARCMAAMAPLAGAADEAAEWQALAERIKKAFQREFCPGGGHCAGDQSTALALALLFDLAPEDEKAAMAAKLNERIVSINYHADFGITGAKAVPRALAGFGYFDSALKLLTQKEYPGWGYWLEQGATSFWETWNGEQSRNHVMFGDMGAWVWEYAGGVQPLAAGAGFKRFAVKPPVTDELESFAGEYPTANGRIIWKWQKTSGITRGHLTVPDGCVAEVTLPGQAVQILSGGTHTLEW
;
A
#
# COMPACT_ATOMS: atom_id res chain seq x y z
N MET A 1 -2.36 12.19 23.03
CA MET A 1 -3.46 11.80 23.94
C MET A 1 -4.32 13.04 24.19
N SER A 2 -5.41 13.24 23.43
CA SER A 2 -6.40 14.32 23.69
C SER A 2 -7.71 14.27 22.87
N ASP A 3 -7.87 13.38 21.87
CA ASP A 3 -9.10 13.38 21.04
C ASP A 3 -10.21 12.44 21.54
N VAL A 4 -9.87 11.30 22.19
CA VAL A 4 -10.89 10.36 22.71
C VAL A 4 -11.69 10.96 23.86
N SER A 5 -11.11 11.89 24.63
CA SER A 5 -11.81 12.54 25.75
C SER A 5 -13.04 13.37 25.33
N ASN A 6 -13.15 13.70 24.04
CA ASN A 6 -14.25 14.50 23.52
C ASN A 6 -15.43 13.66 23.01
N PHE A 7 -15.24 12.36 22.76
CA PHE A 7 -16.25 11.48 22.17
C PHE A 7 -16.47 10.21 22.98
N PHE A 8 -17.57 9.51 22.71
CA PHE A 8 -17.94 8.21 23.27
C PHE A 8 -18.29 8.22 24.76
N THR A 9 -18.52 9.39 25.35
CA THR A 9 -19.02 9.47 26.73
C THR A 9 -20.44 8.92 26.78
N GLY A 10 -20.64 7.83 27.52
CA GLY A 10 -21.93 7.16 27.62
C GLY A 10 -22.21 6.12 26.52
N SER A 11 -21.38 6.08 25.47
CA SER A 11 -21.46 5.07 24.41
C SER A 11 -21.09 3.67 24.93
N ARG A 12 -21.68 2.64 24.32
CA ARG A 12 -21.46 1.23 24.62
C ARG A 12 -21.18 0.48 23.34
N TRP A 13 -20.22 -0.44 23.38
CA TRP A 13 -19.99 -1.37 22.29
C TRP A 13 -21.26 -2.19 22.05
N ILE A 14 -21.82 -2.11 20.85
CA ILE A 14 -23.00 -2.88 20.46
C ILE A 14 -22.73 -3.77 19.26
N SER A 15 -23.35 -4.94 19.26
CA SER A 15 -23.23 -6.00 18.27
C SER A 15 -24.59 -6.66 18.08
N GLU A 16 -24.74 -7.42 16.99
CA GLU A 16 -25.78 -8.43 16.90
C GLU A 16 -25.46 -9.60 17.85
N TYR A 17 -26.49 -10.32 18.29
CA TYR A 17 -26.28 -11.60 18.95
C TYR A 17 -26.27 -12.73 17.96
N ILE A 18 -25.11 -13.34 17.83
CA ILE A 18 -24.89 -14.46 16.94
C ILE A 18 -24.62 -15.69 17.80
N ARG A 19 -25.43 -16.75 17.63
CA ARG A 19 -25.25 -18.02 18.35
C ARG A 19 -23.99 -18.77 17.90
N LYS A 20 -23.50 -18.50 16.69
CA LYS A 20 -22.30 -19.09 16.09
C LYS A 20 -21.41 -17.96 15.53
N ARG A 21 -20.24 -17.75 16.13
CA ARG A 21 -19.27 -16.73 15.67
C ARG A 21 -18.91 -16.92 14.19
N GLY A 22 -18.60 -15.81 13.51
CA GLY A 22 -18.17 -15.82 12.11
C GLY A 22 -19.32 -16.07 11.14
N TRP A 23 -20.47 -15.44 11.39
CA TRP A 23 -21.58 -15.48 10.45
C TRP A 23 -21.34 -14.50 9.29
N PRO A 24 -21.59 -14.87 8.03
CA PRO A 24 -21.12 -14.08 6.88
C PRO A 24 -21.92 -12.81 6.53
N HIS A 25 -23.14 -12.60 7.04
CA HIS A 25 -24.00 -11.48 6.66
C HIS A 25 -23.54 -10.14 7.25
N ALA A 26 -24.03 -9.03 6.67
CA ALA A 26 -23.81 -7.70 7.23
C ALA A 26 -25.03 -7.24 8.05
N PRO A 27 -24.94 -7.13 9.38
CA PRO A 27 -26.05 -6.61 10.19
C PRO A 27 -26.27 -5.11 9.96
N VAL A 28 -27.54 -4.70 9.98
CA VAL A 28 -27.98 -3.30 9.89
C VAL A 28 -28.51 -2.85 11.24
N PHE A 29 -27.91 -1.82 11.82
CA PHE A 29 -28.31 -1.22 13.08
C PHE A 29 -29.01 0.10 12.84
N ARG A 30 -30.19 0.30 13.46
CA ARG A 30 -31.00 1.51 13.28
C ARG A 30 -31.34 2.14 14.62
N LYS A 31 -31.30 3.47 14.68
CA LYS A 31 -31.88 4.25 15.77
C LYS A 31 -32.37 5.60 15.27
N CYS A 32 -33.51 6.02 15.80
CA CYS A 32 -34.09 7.34 15.56
C CYS A 32 -33.77 8.28 16.73
N PHE A 33 -33.66 9.56 16.44
CA PHE A 33 -33.54 10.61 17.45
C PHE A 33 -34.11 11.93 16.94
N THR A 34 -34.42 12.84 17.85
CA THR A 34 -34.90 14.18 17.50
C THR A 34 -33.78 15.20 17.69
N ALA A 35 -33.44 15.92 16.64
CA ALA A 35 -32.48 17.02 16.66
C ALA A 35 -33.21 18.35 16.85
N GLY A 36 -32.73 19.18 17.77
CA GLY A 36 -33.10 20.60 17.82
C GLY A 36 -32.38 21.40 16.75
N LYS A 37 -32.46 22.73 16.82
CA LYS A 37 -31.64 23.62 16.00
C LYS A 37 -30.16 23.52 16.39
N PHE A 38 -29.27 23.36 15.42
CA PHE A 38 -27.82 23.26 15.60
C PHE A 38 -27.07 24.10 14.56
N ALA A 39 -25.81 24.45 14.83
CA ALA A 39 -24.92 25.08 13.84
C ALA A 39 -23.96 24.07 13.20
N LYS A 40 -23.52 23.06 13.98
CA LYS A 40 -22.61 22.02 13.54
C LYS A 40 -23.00 20.67 14.13
N ALA A 41 -22.85 19.60 13.35
CA ALA A 41 -23.01 18.24 13.80
C ALA A 41 -21.79 17.37 13.43
N GLU A 42 -21.27 16.62 14.40
CA GLU A 42 -20.14 15.70 14.21
C GLU A 42 -20.52 14.31 14.69
N CYS A 43 -20.13 13.28 13.92
CA CYS A 43 -20.33 11.88 14.29
C CYS A 43 -18.99 11.16 14.39
N ALA A 44 -18.64 10.70 15.59
CA ALA A 44 -17.52 9.83 15.83
C ALA A 44 -18.00 8.36 15.82
N ILE A 45 -17.36 7.51 15.02
CA ILE A 45 -17.74 6.10 14.88
C ILE A 45 -16.52 5.18 14.78
N CYS A 46 -16.54 4.10 15.54
CA CYS A 46 -15.59 2.99 15.47
C CYS A 46 -16.37 1.72 15.14
N GLY A 47 -16.45 1.33 13.87
CA GLY A 47 -17.11 0.09 13.44
C GLY A 47 -16.08 -0.99 13.11
N LEU A 48 -15.99 -2.04 13.92
CA LEU A 48 -14.97 -3.08 13.77
C LEU A 48 -15.42 -4.14 12.76
N GLY A 49 -14.53 -4.40 11.81
CA GLY A 49 -14.82 -5.08 10.56
C GLY A 49 -14.65 -4.07 9.45
N TYR A 50 -15.75 -3.64 8.85
CA TYR A 50 -15.88 -2.35 8.19
C TYR A 50 -17.26 -1.77 8.51
N PHE A 51 -17.48 -0.48 8.32
CA PHE A 51 -18.82 0.09 8.44
C PHE A 51 -19.23 0.98 7.28
N GLU A 52 -20.54 1.08 7.08
CA GLU A 52 -21.18 2.15 6.34
C GLU A 52 -22.16 2.88 7.26
N LEU A 53 -22.02 4.21 7.33
CA LEU A 53 -22.93 5.08 8.08
C LEU A 53 -23.91 5.72 7.10
N ARG A 54 -25.21 5.61 7.37
CA ARG A 54 -26.25 6.36 6.66
C ARG A 54 -27.07 7.19 7.63
N ILE A 55 -27.40 8.41 7.22
CA ILE A 55 -28.28 9.30 7.95
C ILE A 55 -29.39 9.73 7.01
N ASN A 56 -30.64 9.54 7.42
CA ASN A 56 -31.83 9.82 6.60
C ASN A 56 -31.75 9.20 5.20
N GLY A 57 -31.30 7.94 5.12
CA GLY A 57 -31.14 7.18 3.88
C GLY A 57 -29.92 7.53 3.03
N ARG A 58 -29.16 8.58 3.36
CA ARG A 58 -27.97 9.02 2.63
C ARG A 58 -26.71 8.46 3.27
N LYS A 59 -25.84 7.80 2.48
CA LYS A 59 -24.49 7.41 2.92
C LYS A 59 -23.68 8.65 3.31
N VAL A 60 -23.07 8.62 4.49
CA VAL A 60 -22.20 9.69 4.99
C VAL A 60 -20.83 9.55 4.34
N GLY A 61 -20.43 10.57 3.58
CA GLY A 61 -19.19 10.56 2.82
C GLY A 61 -19.17 9.50 1.71
N ASN A 62 -17.97 9.24 1.19
CA ASN A 62 -17.73 8.27 0.11
C ASN A 62 -16.57 7.31 0.44
N ASP A 63 -16.26 7.19 1.73
CA ASP A 63 -15.20 6.31 2.21
C ASP A 63 -15.63 4.85 2.11
N LEU A 64 -14.65 3.99 1.85
CA LEU A 64 -14.77 2.55 1.75
C LEU A 64 -13.76 1.90 2.69
N PHE A 65 -14.07 0.68 3.14
CA PHE A 65 -13.17 -0.14 3.96
C PHE A 65 -12.68 0.58 5.23
N VAL A 66 -13.55 1.35 5.89
CA VAL A 66 -13.23 2.07 7.12
C VAL A 66 -13.75 1.33 8.35
N PRO A 67 -13.04 1.41 9.50
CA PRO A 67 -11.72 2.02 9.69
C PRO A 67 -10.58 1.15 9.13
N CYS A 68 -9.34 1.65 9.17
CA CYS A 68 -8.18 0.91 8.70
C CYS A 68 -7.94 -0.39 9.51
N ASN A 69 -7.33 -1.37 8.85
CA ASN A 69 -6.93 -2.63 9.46
C ASN A 69 -5.86 -2.39 10.54
N THR A 70 -6.09 -2.90 11.75
CA THR A 70 -5.19 -2.76 12.90
C THR A 70 -5.13 -4.06 13.69
N ARG A 71 -4.21 -4.14 14.66
CA ARG A 71 -4.25 -5.19 15.68
C ARG A 71 -5.33 -4.84 16.72
N TYR A 72 -6.55 -5.30 16.48
CA TYR A 72 -7.77 -4.83 17.17
C TYR A 72 -7.78 -5.03 18.70
N ASP A 73 -7.01 -6.00 19.23
CA ASP A 73 -6.82 -6.21 20.68
C ASP A 73 -5.87 -5.19 21.33
N VAL A 74 -5.16 -4.37 20.54
CA VAL A 74 -4.21 -3.35 20.99
C VAL A 74 -4.67 -1.94 20.64
N ARG A 75 -5.18 -1.74 19.42
CA ARG A 75 -5.69 -0.46 18.94
C ARG A 75 -6.93 -0.64 18.08
N SER A 76 -7.89 0.26 18.18
CA SER A 76 -9.10 0.29 17.35
C SER A 76 -9.34 1.70 16.88
N GLU A 77 -9.37 1.90 15.57
CA GLU A 77 -9.46 3.23 14.99
C GLU A 77 -10.91 3.70 14.82
N TYR A 78 -11.14 4.99 15.09
CA TYR A 78 -12.43 5.65 14.86
C TYR A 78 -12.30 6.80 13.87
N MET A 79 -13.38 7.01 13.12
CA MET A 79 -13.55 8.11 12.17
C MET A 79 -14.38 9.23 12.81
N VAL A 80 -14.18 10.47 12.37
CA VAL A 80 -15.02 11.62 12.75
C VAL A 80 -15.49 12.29 11.46
N TYR A 81 -16.81 12.35 11.29
CA TYR A 81 -17.47 12.97 10.13
C TYR A 81 -18.20 14.25 10.52
N ASP A 82 -18.13 15.27 9.67
CA ASP A 82 -19.13 16.35 9.69
C ASP A 82 -20.42 15.79 9.07
N VAL A 83 -21.49 15.78 9.85
CA VAL A 83 -22.79 15.23 9.44
C VAL A 83 -23.88 16.31 9.35
N SER A 84 -23.49 17.58 9.39
CA SER A 84 -24.42 18.72 9.45
C SER A 84 -25.42 18.72 8.28
N GLU A 85 -24.97 18.40 7.07
CA GLU A 85 -25.80 18.40 5.86
C GLU A 85 -26.72 17.17 5.70
N TYR A 86 -26.56 16.16 6.57
CA TYR A 86 -27.35 14.92 6.52
C TYR A 86 -28.54 14.97 7.48
N LEU A 87 -28.50 15.89 8.44
CA LEU A 87 -29.49 16.03 9.49
C LEU A 87 -30.51 17.11 9.15
N VAL A 88 -31.71 16.96 9.72
CA VAL A 88 -32.78 17.96 9.68
C VAL A 88 -33.19 18.35 11.10
N GLU A 89 -33.76 19.54 11.28
CA GLU A 89 -34.44 19.86 12.54
C GLU A 89 -35.67 18.96 12.67
N GLY A 90 -35.83 18.29 13.82
CA GLY A 90 -36.86 17.27 14.03
C GLY A 90 -36.30 15.85 14.01
N GLU A 91 -37.10 14.91 13.51
CA GLU A 91 -36.81 13.48 13.59
C GLU A 91 -35.79 13.04 12.53
N ASN A 92 -34.78 12.27 12.95
CA ASN A 92 -33.70 11.78 12.12
C ASN A 92 -33.49 10.28 12.36
N VAL A 93 -33.01 9.59 11.34
CA VAL A 93 -32.64 8.16 11.39
C VAL A 93 -31.18 7.99 11.11
N VAL A 94 -30.55 7.14 11.90
CA VAL A 94 -29.18 6.71 11.68
C VAL A 94 -29.15 5.21 11.51
N ASP A 95 -28.57 4.78 10.39
CA ASP A 95 -28.26 3.39 10.10
C ASP A 95 -26.74 3.17 10.11
N VAL A 96 -26.31 2.08 10.73
CA VAL A 96 -24.93 1.58 10.67
C VAL A 96 -24.98 0.17 10.12
N ILE A 97 -24.34 -0.06 8.98
CA ILE A 97 -24.17 -1.39 8.39
C ILE A 97 -22.75 -1.86 8.70
N LEU A 98 -22.58 -3.08 9.21
CA LEU A 98 -21.26 -3.62 9.51
C LEU A 98 -20.87 -4.77 8.57
N GLY A 99 -19.71 -4.65 7.93
CA GLY A 99 -19.05 -5.74 7.23
C GLY A 99 -18.11 -6.52 8.15
N ASN A 100 -17.76 -7.74 7.76
CA ASN A 100 -16.82 -8.59 8.47
C ASN A 100 -15.40 -7.99 8.47
N GLY A 101 -14.98 -7.45 7.33
CA GLY A 101 -13.63 -6.91 7.12
C GLY A 101 -12.54 -7.86 7.62
N THR A 102 -11.44 -7.29 8.11
CA THR A 102 -10.34 -8.07 8.69
C THR A 102 -10.54 -8.41 10.18
N PHE A 103 -11.51 -7.77 10.83
CA PHE A 103 -11.82 -8.02 12.25
C PHE A 103 -12.50 -9.37 12.46
N CYS A 104 -13.44 -9.71 11.58
CA CYS A 104 -14.19 -10.95 11.59
C CYS A 104 -13.88 -11.76 10.33
N GLN A 105 -12.58 -12.03 10.05
CA GLN A 105 -12.21 -12.88 8.92
C GLN A 105 -12.87 -14.26 9.06
N ILE A 106 -13.65 -14.64 8.05
CA ILE A 106 -14.35 -15.92 8.02
C ILE A 106 -13.71 -16.91 7.05
N THR A 107 -12.92 -16.42 6.10
CA THR A 107 -12.33 -17.23 5.05
C THR A 107 -11.17 -18.03 5.58
N ASN A 108 -11.14 -19.32 5.24
CA ASN A 108 -10.01 -20.19 5.52
C ASN A 108 -8.89 -19.89 4.52
N ASP A 109 -7.78 -19.34 5.00
CA ASP A 109 -6.64 -18.97 4.16
C ASP A 109 -5.31 -19.54 4.68
N VAL A 110 -4.26 -19.42 3.86
CA VAL A 110 -2.91 -19.93 4.19
C VAL A 110 -2.32 -19.29 5.45
N PHE A 111 -2.80 -18.10 5.82
CA PHE A 111 -2.39 -17.38 7.01
C PHE A 111 -3.31 -17.66 8.20
N ARG A 112 -4.31 -18.54 8.10
CA ARG A 112 -5.19 -18.85 9.22
C ARG A 112 -5.80 -17.56 9.82
N SER A 113 -6.08 -16.56 8.99
CA SER A 113 -6.54 -15.24 9.44
C SER A 113 -7.89 -15.34 10.18
N GLU A 114 -8.66 -16.38 9.91
CA GLU A 114 -9.88 -16.77 10.63
C GLU A 114 -9.65 -17.20 12.09
N HIS A 115 -8.40 -17.39 12.50
CA HIS A 115 -7.97 -17.72 13.86
C HIS A 115 -7.30 -16.56 14.59
N ALA A 116 -7.32 -15.35 14.04
CA ALA A 116 -6.74 -14.17 14.69
C ALA A 116 -7.25 -14.00 16.13
N ILE A 117 -6.33 -13.67 17.05
CA ILE A 117 -6.61 -13.63 18.50
C ILE A 117 -7.69 -12.62 18.89
N TRP A 118 -7.86 -11.55 18.10
CA TRP A 118 -8.83 -10.49 18.32
C TRP A 118 -10.20 -10.78 17.72
N LYS A 119 -10.35 -11.86 16.94
CA LYS A 119 -11.56 -12.14 16.17
C LYS A 119 -12.81 -12.16 17.05
N SER A 120 -13.80 -11.39 16.65
CA SER A 120 -15.11 -11.28 17.28
C SER A 120 -16.15 -10.90 16.23
N ASP A 121 -17.42 -11.08 16.58
CA ASP A 121 -18.53 -10.60 15.74
C ASP A 121 -18.42 -9.07 15.55
N PRO A 122 -18.74 -8.54 14.34
CA PRO A 122 -18.72 -7.11 14.05
C PRO A 122 -19.51 -6.29 15.07
N LYS A 123 -18.91 -5.19 15.51
CA LYS A 123 -19.44 -4.34 16.59
C LYS A 123 -19.03 -2.90 16.41
N PHE A 124 -19.76 -1.96 17.01
CA PHE A 124 -19.40 -0.56 16.91
C PHE A 124 -19.60 0.26 18.18
N LEU A 125 -18.89 1.39 18.23
CA LEU A 125 -19.16 2.55 19.06
C LEU A 125 -19.54 3.74 18.18
N LEU A 126 -20.52 4.52 18.61
CA LEU A 126 -20.95 5.75 17.96
C LEU A 126 -21.27 6.81 19.00
N ASP A 127 -20.89 8.05 18.71
CA ASP A 127 -21.29 9.28 19.40
C ASP A 127 -21.50 10.39 18.37
N LEU A 128 -22.74 10.83 18.21
CA LEU A 128 -23.13 11.96 17.38
C LEU A 128 -23.46 13.15 18.28
N GLN A 129 -22.77 14.26 18.01
CA GLN A 129 -22.86 15.49 18.78
C GLN A 129 -23.42 16.64 17.93
N LEU A 130 -24.29 17.44 18.52
CA LEU A 130 -24.73 18.73 17.99
C LEU A 130 -24.08 19.83 18.82
N ASP A 131 -23.35 20.73 18.17
CA ASP A 131 -22.62 21.84 18.81
C ASP A 131 -21.78 21.38 20.04
N GLY A 132 -21.17 20.19 19.93
CA GLY A 132 -20.33 19.59 20.97
C GLY A 132 -21.07 18.83 22.08
N GLN A 133 -22.39 18.66 21.97
CA GLN A 133 -23.20 17.88 22.93
C GLN A 133 -23.71 16.59 22.30
N SER A 134 -23.43 15.44 22.93
CA SER A 134 -23.95 14.13 22.51
C SER A 134 -25.48 14.09 22.52
N VAL A 135 -26.07 13.80 21.36
CA VAL A 135 -27.52 13.63 21.18
C VAL A 135 -27.91 12.20 20.81
N LEU A 136 -26.97 11.43 20.27
CA LEU A 136 -27.16 10.02 19.92
C LEU A 136 -25.89 9.25 20.23
N VAL A 137 -26.03 8.21 21.04
CA VAL A 137 -24.93 7.28 21.36
C VAL A 137 -25.34 5.84 21.03
N SER A 138 -24.34 5.01 20.73
CA SER A 138 -24.46 3.54 20.72
C SER A 138 -24.86 3.03 22.11
N ASP A 139 -26.05 2.43 22.23
CA ASP A 139 -26.63 1.96 23.49
C ASP A 139 -27.67 0.85 23.26
N ARG A 140 -28.40 0.45 24.31
CA ARG A 140 -29.42 -0.62 24.25
C ARG A 140 -30.69 -0.25 23.46
N ALA A 141 -30.89 1.01 23.12
CA ALA A 141 -32.10 1.46 22.43
C ALA A 141 -32.01 1.26 20.91
N TRP A 142 -30.81 0.98 20.38
CA TRP A 142 -30.65 0.58 18.98
C TRP A 142 -31.37 -0.74 18.68
N LYS A 143 -31.75 -0.90 17.42
CA LYS A 143 -32.28 -2.14 16.86
C LYS A 143 -31.32 -2.71 15.83
N VAL A 144 -31.40 -4.01 15.57
CA VAL A 144 -30.60 -4.70 14.56
C VAL A 144 -31.47 -5.62 13.71
N ALA A 145 -31.22 -5.66 12.41
CA ALA A 145 -31.86 -6.55 11.46
C ALA A 145 -30.81 -7.14 10.51
N HIS A 146 -31.16 -8.25 9.85
CA HIS A 146 -30.39 -8.74 8.72
C HIS A 146 -30.72 -7.88 7.49
N GLY A 147 -29.68 -7.42 6.79
CA GLY A 147 -29.82 -6.64 5.57
C GLY A 147 -29.68 -7.47 4.29
N PRO A 148 -29.62 -6.78 3.14
CA PRO A 148 -29.49 -7.42 1.83
C PRO A 148 -28.12 -8.04 1.55
N ILE A 149 -27.08 -7.69 2.31
CA ILE A 149 -25.76 -8.32 2.20
C ILE A 149 -25.78 -9.64 2.99
N VAL A 150 -25.97 -10.75 2.28
CA VAL A 150 -26.11 -12.10 2.83
C VAL A 150 -24.75 -12.70 3.18
N SER A 151 -23.71 -12.36 2.42
CA SER A 151 -22.34 -12.74 2.71
C SER A 151 -21.37 -11.61 2.34
N ASN A 152 -20.31 -11.41 3.13
CA ASN A 152 -19.19 -10.55 2.75
C ASN A 152 -17.88 -11.06 3.34
N SER A 153 -16.83 -11.07 2.51
CA SER A 153 -15.45 -11.36 2.89
C SER A 153 -14.52 -10.66 1.90
N ILE A 154 -13.35 -10.21 2.38
CA ILE A 154 -12.34 -9.59 1.52
C ILE A 154 -11.76 -10.58 0.49
N ARG A 155 -11.84 -11.89 0.75
CA ARG A 155 -11.30 -12.96 -0.10
C ARG A 155 -12.32 -13.51 -1.07
N THR A 156 -13.50 -13.82 -0.55
CA THR A 156 -14.51 -14.57 -1.31
C THR A 156 -15.47 -13.63 -2.05
N GLY A 157 -15.56 -12.37 -1.64
CA GLY A 157 -16.48 -11.36 -2.19
C GLY A 157 -17.81 -11.23 -1.44
N GLU A 158 -18.78 -10.57 -2.08
CA GLU A 158 -20.06 -10.18 -1.48
C GLU A 158 -21.25 -10.84 -2.21
N ASP A 159 -22.18 -11.43 -1.45
CA ASP A 159 -23.48 -11.87 -1.97
C ASP A 159 -24.58 -10.91 -1.48
N TYR A 160 -25.29 -10.31 -2.42
CA TYR A 160 -26.36 -9.35 -2.16
C TYR A 160 -27.70 -9.86 -2.70
N ASP A 161 -28.72 -9.88 -1.85
CA ASP A 161 -30.09 -10.19 -2.22
C ASP A 161 -30.98 -8.96 -2.01
N ALA A 162 -31.27 -8.27 -3.12
CA ALA A 162 -32.03 -7.02 -3.09
C ALA A 162 -33.48 -7.22 -2.62
N ARG A 163 -34.00 -8.46 -2.61
CA ARG A 163 -35.34 -8.77 -2.07
C ARG A 163 -35.39 -8.62 -0.56
N LEU A 164 -34.23 -8.57 0.10
CA LEU A 164 -34.08 -8.40 1.55
C LEU A 164 -33.77 -6.95 1.94
N GLU A 165 -33.86 -6.00 1.00
CA GLU A 165 -33.71 -4.59 1.31
C GLU A 165 -34.75 -4.13 2.35
N LEU A 166 -34.26 -3.51 3.42
CA LEU A 166 -35.10 -3.02 4.49
C LEU A 166 -35.84 -1.77 4.04
N ALA A 167 -37.13 -1.69 4.38
CA ALA A 167 -37.95 -0.54 4.06
C ALA A 167 -37.30 0.76 4.58
N PRO A 168 -37.36 1.86 3.78
CA PRO A 168 -37.00 3.18 4.26
C PRO A 168 -37.85 3.51 5.47
N TRP A 169 -37.22 4.07 6.50
CA TRP A 169 -37.95 4.51 7.67
C TRP A 169 -38.86 5.70 7.36
N GLN A 170 -40.04 5.75 7.98
CA GLN A 170 -40.92 6.91 7.98
C GLN A 170 -41.01 7.54 9.39
N PRO A 171 -41.06 8.88 9.51
CA PRO A 171 -41.27 9.56 10.79
C PRO A 171 -42.47 9.02 11.58
N GLY A 172 -42.26 8.73 12.87
CA GLY A 172 -43.29 8.19 13.75
C GLY A 172 -43.60 6.69 13.60
N GLU A 173 -42.90 5.97 12.74
CA GLU A 173 -42.99 4.50 12.69
C GLU A 173 -42.06 3.83 13.70
N GLU A 174 -42.61 2.91 14.48
CA GLU A 174 -41.84 2.00 15.33
C GLU A 174 -41.26 0.86 14.47
N PRO A 175 -40.01 0.42 14.72
CA PRO A 175 -39.42 -0.71 14.00
C PRO A 175 -40.26 -1.97 14.17
N ASP A 176 -40.63 -2.62 13.05
CA ASP A 176 -41.39 -3.87 13.05
C ASP A 176 -40.68 -4.92 13.92
N PRO A 177 -41.31 -5.40 15.01
CA PRO A 177 -40.69 -6.35 15.93
C PRO A 177 -40.44 -7.73 15.33
N GLU A 178 -41.02 -8.07 14.18
CA GLU A 178 -40.73 -9.31 13.45
C GLU A 178 -39.43 -9.21 12.62
N VAL A 179 -39.04 -7.99 12.23
CA VAL A 179 -37.83 -7.70 11.45
C VAL A 179 -36.67 -7.26 12.34
N TRP A 180 -36.96 -6.40 13.32
CA TRP A 180 -35.98 -5.69 14.11
C TRP A 180 -35.79 -6.30 15.50
N ASN A 181 -34.61 -6.85 15.72
CA ASN A 181 -34.19 -7.46 16.98
C ASN A 181 -33.53 -6.44 17.93
N ARG A 182 -33.36 -6.86 19.19
CA ARG A 182 -32.59 -6.10 20.19
C ARG A 182 -31.10 -6.25 19.93
N VAL A 183 -30.35 -5.15 20.05
CA VAL A 183 -28.88 -5.19 20.07
C VAL A 183 -28.34 -5.77 21.37
N TYR A 184 -27.08 -6.19 21.33
CA TYR A 184 -26.37 -6.71 22.48
C TYR A 184 -25.22 -5.79 22.85
N ILE A 185 -25.17 -5.41 24.13
CA ILE A 185 -24.00 -4.74 24.70
C ILE A 185 -22.90 -5.79 24.86
N THR A 186 -21.75 -5.53 24.24
CA THR A 186 -20.59 -6.43 24.23
C THR A 186 -19.38 -5.77 24.87
N ASN A 187 -18.35 -6.56 25.11
CA ASN A 187 -17.06 -6.04 25.58
C ASN A 187 -16.32 -5.36 24.41
N SER A 188 -15.46 -4.40 24.78
CA SER A 188 -14.43 -3.87 23.90
C SER A 188 -13.60 -5.01 23.28
N PRO A 189 -13.08 -4.87 22.05
CA PRO A 189 -12.08 -5.80 21.51
C PRO A 189 -10.79 -5.86 22.35
N GLY A 190 -10.59 -4.92 23.27
CA GLY A 190 -9.41 -4.84 24.15
C GLY A 190 -8.50 -3.66 23.80
N GLY A 191 -8.50 -3.24 22.53
CA GLY A 191 -7.64 -2.17 22.04
C GLY A 191 -8.02 -0.77 22.52
N ASN A 192 -7.02 0.10 22.56
CA ASN A 192 -7.20 1.53 22.80
C ASN A 192 -7.85 2.20 21.58
N LEU A 193 -8.78 3.13 21.83
CA LEU A 193 -9.34 3.94 20.75
C LEU A 193 -8.32 4.98 20.27
N SER A 194 -8.17 5.12 18.96
CA SER A 194 -7.38 6.17 18.33
C SER A 194 -8.11 6.72 17.12
N ARG A 195 -7.95 8.02 16.85
CA ARG A 195 -8.53 8.62 15.65
C ARG A 195 -7.71 8.20 14.43
N CYS A 196 -8.38 7.78 13.36
CA CYS A 196 -7.73 7.58 12.07
C CYS A 196 -7.53 8.95 11.40
N TYR A 197 -6.30 9.27 11.01
CA TYR A 197 -5.98 10.44 10.19
C TYR A 197 -5.50 10.06 8.78
N ALA A 198 -5.27 8.77 8.53
CA ALA A 198 -4.89 8.29 7.22
C ALA A 198 -6.05 8.53 6.22
N PRO A 199 -5.76 9.07 5.01
CA PRO A 199 -6.73 9.10 3.93
C PRO A 199 -7.40 7.74 3.71
N PRO A 200 -8.74 7.65 3.78
CA PRO A 200 -9.49 6.40 3.63
C PRO A 200 -9.48 5.93 2.17
N CYS A 201 -9.92 4.69 1.94
CA CYS A 201 -10.12 4.17 0.60
C CYS A 201 -11.35 4.80 -0.06
N ARG A 202 -11.25 5.07 -1.37
CA ARG A 202 -12.36 5.59 -2.20
C ARG A 202 -12.27 5.00 -3.60
N VAL A 203 -13.35 5.11 -4.37
CA VAL A 203 -13.28 4.88 -5.82
C VAL A 203 -12.53 6.06 -6.44
N MET A 204 -11.32 5.80 -6.92
CA MET A 204 -10.41 6.83 -7.45
C MET A 204 -10.48 6.92 -8.97
N GLN A 205 -10.86 5.84 -9.64
CA GLN A 205 -11.09 5.78 -11.08
C GLN A 205 -12.14 4.73 -11.42
N SER A 206 -12.92 4.99 -12.48
CA SER A 206 -13.84 4.03 -13.08
C SER A 206 -13.37 3.66 -14.49
N LEU A 207 -13.35 2.37 -14.81
CA LEU A 207 -12.92 1.82 -16.10
C LEU A 207 -14.08 1.12 -16.80
N GLU A 208 -14.33 1.50 -18.05
CA GLU A 208 -15.25 0.78 -18.94
C GLU A 208 -14.51 -0.40 -19.61
N PRO A 209 -15.20 -1.50 -19.93
CA PRO A 209 -14.56 -2.62 -20.61
C PRO A 209 -14.06 -2.22 -22.00
N VAL A 210 -12.83 -2.62 -22.32
CA VAL A 210 -12.21 -2.40 -23.63
C VAL A 210 -12.47 -3.56 -24.60
N ALA A 211 -12.83 -4.73 -24.08
CA ALA A 211 -13.24 -5.88 -24.86
C ALA A 211 -14.17 -6.81 -24.05
N SER A 212 -14.89 -7.70 -24.75
CA SER A 212 -15.68 -8.77 -24.14
C SER A 212 -15.76 -10.00 -25.03
N TRP A 213 -15.82 -11.20 -24.44
CA TRP A 213 -15.91 -12.47 -25.15
C TRP A 213 -16.98 -13.39 -24.54
N PRO A 214 -17.99 -13.82 -25.31
CA PRO A 214 -18.90 -14.86 -24.86
C PRO A 214 -18.21 -16.23 -24.86
N LEU A 215 -18.52 -17.06 -23.87
CA LEU A 215 -18.03 -18.42 -23.74
C LEU A 215 -19.12 -19.45 -24.13
N GLU A 216 -18.71 -20.71 -24.31
CA GLU A 216 -19.61 -21.81 -24.70
C GLU A 216 -20.70 -22.11 -23.64
N ASP A 217 -20.43 -21.82 -22.37
CA ASP A 217 -21.37 -21.99 -21.25
C ASP A 217 -22.40 -20.84 -21.14
N GLY A 218 -22.35 -19.85 -22.04
CA GLY A 218 -23.24 -18.68 -22.07
C GLY A 218 -22.78 -17.51 -21.18
N SER A 219 -21.70 -17.66 -20.42
CA SER A 219 -21.08 -16.55 -19.69
C SER A 219 -20.31 -15.61 -20.61
N VAL A 220 -19.95 -14.42 -20.11
CA VAL A 220 -19.19 -13.42 -20.87
C VAL A 220 -18.01 -12.93 -20.03
N VAL A 221 -16.80 -12.95 -20.59
CA VAL A 221 -15.60 -12.37 -19.99
C VAL A 221 -15.40 -10.95 -20.50
N TYR A 222 -15.27 -9.98 -19.60
CA TYR A 222 -14.96 -8.58 -19.89
C TYR A 222 -13.50 -8.29 -19.54
N ASP A 223 -12.82 -7.50 -20.38
CA ASP A 223 -11.47 -6.98 -20.15
C ASP A 223 -11.55 -5.48 -19.90
N PHE A 224 -10.97 -5.00 -18.80
CA PHE A 224 -10.93 -3.57 -18.45
C PHE A 224 -9.64 -2.88 -18.89
N GLY A 225 -8.70 -3.60 -19.50
CA GLY A 225 -7.45 -3.07 -20.05
C GLY A 225 -6.42 -2.64 -19.00
N ALA A 226 -6.71 -2.84 -17.71
CA ALA A 226 -5.77 -2.57 -16.62
C ALA A 226 -6.07 -3.50 -15.43
N ASN A 227 -5.01 -4.08 -14.86
CA ASN A 227 -5.08 -4.86 -13.62
C ASN A 227 -5.10 -3.89 -12.42
N ILE A 228 -6.20 -3.90 -11.67
CA ILE A 228 -6.49 -2.95 -10.59
C ILE A 228 -6.92 -3.69 -9.32
N ALA A 229 -6.95 -2.97 -8.20
CA ALA A 229 -7.63 -3.41 -6.98
C ALA A 229 -9.00 -2.72 -6.87
N GLY A 230 -10.06 -3.47 -6.60
CA GLY A 230 -11.38 -2.88 -6.45
C GLY A 230 -12.51 -3.87 -6.70
N ASN A 231 -13.63 -3.39 -7.22
CA ASN A 231 -14.78 -4.25 -7.54
C ASN A 231 -15.58 -3.64 -8.70
N CYS A 232 -16.67 -4.27 -9.09
CA CYS A 232 -17.51 -3.77 -10.19
C CYS A 232 -18.77 -3.07 -9.69
N GLU A 233 -19.19 -2.04 -10.43
CA GLU A 233 -20.56 -1.52 -10.41
C GLU A 233 -21.29 -2.06 -11.63
N ILE A 234 -22.50 -2.56 -11.41
CA ILE A 234 -23.37 -3.08 -12.47
C ILE A 234 -24.69 -2.33 -12.51
N CYS A 235 -25.23 -2.19 -13.71
CA CYS A 235 -26.62 -1.83 -13.94
C CYS A 235 -27.32 -3.05 -14.55
N VAL A 236 -28.39 -3.50 -13.92
CA VAL A 236 -29.08 -4.75 -14.27
C VAL A 236 -30.60 -4.56 -14.35
N SER A 237 -31.24 -5.38 -15.18
CA SER A 237 -32.70 -5.48 -15.31
C SER A 237 -33.14 -6.95 -15.31
N GLY A 238 -34.38 -7.25 -14.95
CA GLY A 238 -34.89 -8.63 -14.93
C GLY A 238 -35.96 -8.86 -13.88
N SER A 239 -36.40 -10.11 -13.76
CA SER A 239 -37.37 -10.50 -12.72
C SER A 239 -36.70 -10.70 -11.35
N ALA A 240 -37.49 -10.47 -10.29
CA ALA A 240 -37.02 -10.67 -8.93
C ALA A 240 -36.58 -12.14 -8.71
N GLY A 241 -35.41 -12.33 -8.11
CA GLY A 241 -34.80 -13.64 -7.91
C GLY A 241 -33.86 -14.11 -9.03
N SER A 242 -33.85 -13.44 -10.19
CA SER A 242 -32.75 -13.60 -11.15
C SER A 242 -31.45 -13.07 -10.56
N CYS A 243 -30.31 -13.63 -10.96
CA CYS A 243 -29.02 -13.33 -10.33
C CYS A 243 -27.91 -13.13 -11.36
N VAL A 244 -27.06 -12.12 -11.11
CA VAL A 244 -25.81 -11.87 -11.82
C VAL A 244 -24.64 -12.19 -10.89
N THR A 245 -23.71 -13.02 -11.36
CA THR A 245 -22.50 -13.40 -10.63
C THR A 245 -21.27 -12.92 -11.40
N LEU A 246 -20.34 -12.27 -10.69
CA LEU A 246 -19.10 -11.73 -11.21
C LEU A 246 -17.93 -12.50 -10.60
N VAL A 247 -17.08 -13.09 -11.43
CA VAL A 247 -15.83 -13.74 -11.01
C VAL A 247 -14.67 -12.94 -11.56
N HIS A 248 -13.73 -12.58 -10.70
CA HIS A 248 -12.63 -11.68 -11.04
C HIS A 248 -11.31 -12.44 -11.23
N GLY A 249 -10.48 -12.03 -12.18
CA GLY A 249 -9.18 -12.63 -12.45
C GLY A 249 -8.19 -11.73 -13.19
N GLU A 250 -6.91 -12.11 -13.17
CA GLU A 250 -5.82 -11.33 -13.78
C GLU A 250 -5.15 -12.00 -14.99
N LYS A 251 -5.53 -13.26 -15.28
CA LYS A 251 -5.00 -14.05 -16.40
C LYS A 251 -6.13 -14.76 -17.12
N LEU A 252 -5.98 -14.88 -18.44
CA LEU A 252 -6.87 -15.67 -19.29
C LEU A 252 -6.14 -16.93 -19.77
N SER A 253 -6.90 -18.01 -19.91
CA SER A 253 -6.51 -19.20 -20.65
C SER A 253 -6.49 -18.94 -22.17
N GLU A 254 -5.95 -19.89 -22.96
CA GLU A 254 -5.98 -19.83 -24.43
C GLU A 254 -7.41 -19.70 -25.00
N LYS A 255 -8.41 -20.20 -24.28
CA LYS A 255 -9.83 -20.12 -24.65
C LYS A 255 -10.51 -18.83 -24.19
N ARG A 256 -9.75 -17.88 -23.63
CA ARG A 256 -10.24 -16.61 -23.05
C ARG A 256 -11.18 -16.75 -21.86
N ASP A 257 -11.22 -17.92 -21.22
CA ASP A 257 -11.79 -18.07 -19.89
C ASP A 257 -10.76 -17.67 -18.82
N LEU A 258 -11.20 -17.34 -17.61
CA LEU A 258 -10.33 -16.96 -16.50
C LEU A 258 -9.40 -18.12 -16.11
N ASP A 259 -8.13 -17.79 -15.86
CA ASP A 259 -7.16 -18.68 -15.22
C ASP A 259 -6.81 -18.12 -13.84
N ASN A 260 -7.54 -18.61 -12.84
CA ASN A 260 -7.35 -18.24 -11.44
C ASN A 260 -6.52 -19.29 -10.66
N ALA A 261 -5.87 -20.24 -11.35
CA ALA A 261 -5.23 -21.38 -10.69
C ALA A 261 -4.17 -20.96 -9.66
N HIS A 262 -3.33 -19.98 -10.00
CA HIS A 262 -2.26 -19.48 -9.12
C HIS A 262 -2.77 -18.53 -8.03
N ILE A 263 -3.74 -17.68 -8.34
CA ILE A 263 -4.29 -16.73 -7.36
C ILE A 263 -5.28 -17.38 -6.38
N GLY A 264 -5.87 -18.52 -6.73
CA GLY A 264 -6.75 -19.28 -5.84
C GLY A 264 -6.03 -20.14 -4.80
N LEU A 265 -4.71 -20.35 -4.90
CA LEU A 265 -3.98 -21.35 -4.09
C LEU A 265 -4.01 -21.11 -2.57
N TYR A 266 -4.21 -19.86 -2.15
CA TYR A 266 -4.08 -19.45 -0.75
C TYR A 266 -5.41 -19.25 -0.04
N THR A 267 -6.52 -19.48 -0.74
CA THR A 267 -7.88 -19.51 -0.17
C THR A 267 -8.42 -20.94 -0.31
N PHE A 268 -8.86 -21.53 0.80
CA PHE A 268 -9.31 -22.92 0.84
C PHE A 268 -10.83 -23.08 0.76
N ASP A 269 -11.56 -21.97 0.74
CA ASP A 269 -13.01 -21.95 0.50
C ASP A 269 -13.31 -22.19 -0.99
N GLU A 270 -14.51 -22.72 -1.29
CA GLU A 270 -14.93 -22.98 -2.67
C GLU A 270 -15.09 -21.69 -3.51
N LYS A 271 -15.29 -20.55 -2.85
CA LYS A 271 -15.55 -19.25 -3.46
C LYS A 271 -14.31 -18.36 -3.34
N PHE A 272 -13.86 -17.75 -4.43
CA PHE A 272 -12.71 -16.83 -4.42
C PHE A 272 -12.89 -15.70 -5.44
N GLN A 273 -12.87 -14.44 -4.99
CA GLN A 273 -13.16 -13.24 -5.78
C GLN A 273 -14.51 -13.25 -6.54
N HIS A 274 -15.57 -13.70 -5.88
CA HIS A 274 -16.90 -13.81 -6.46
C HIS A 274 -17.88 -12.83 -5.81
N ASP A 275 -18.54 -12.03 -6.64
CA ASP A 275 -19.61 -11.15 -6.20
C ASP A 275 -20.93 -11.61 -6.83
N SER A 276 -22.05 -11.57 -6.10
CA SER A 276 -23.36 -11.91 -6.66
C SER A 276 -24.44 -10.91 -6.25
N TYR A 277 -25.34 -10.64 -7.19
CA TYR A 277 -26.48 -9.75 -7.02
C TYR A 277 -27.78 -10.42 -7.47
N THR A 278 -28.66 -10.69 -6.52
CA THR A 278 -30.02 -11.20 -6.76
C THR A 278 -30.99 -10.03 -6.82
N LEU A 279 -31.70 -9.92 -7.94
CA LEU A 279 -32.57 -8.79 -8.25
C LEU A 279 -33.83 -8.78 -7.38
N ASN A 280 -34.30 -7.57 -7.05
CA ASN A 280 -35.65 -7.32 -6.54
C ASN A 280 -36.63 -7.01 -7.68
N SER A 281 -37.83 -6.54 -7.35
CA SER A 281 -38.89 -6.24 -8.32
C SER A 281 -38.74 -4.92 -9.08
N GLU A 282 -37.72 -4.11 -8.76
CA GLU A 282 -37.47 -2.86 -9.47
C GLU A 282 -37.01 -3.13 -10.91
N PRO A 283 -37.51 -2.35 -11.89
CA PRO A 283 -37.29 -2.61 -13.31
C PRO A 283 -35.80 -2.49 -13.72
N GLN A 284 -35.05 -1.65 -13.02
CA GLN A 284 -33.63 -1.46 -13.21
C GLN A 284 -32.97 -1.15 -11.87
N GLN A 285 -31.82 -1.78 -11.62
CA GLN A 285 -31.11 -1.72 -10.35
C GLN A 285 -29.63 -1.43 -10.60
N VAL A 286 -29.03 -0.61 -9.75
CA VAL A 286 -27.59 -0.33 -9.75
C VAL A 286 -27.01 -0.88 -8.47
N TRP A 287 -25.97 -1.70 -8.60
CA TRP A 287 -25.35 -2.33 -7.45
C TRP A 287 -23.84 -2.39 -7.57
N SER A 288 -23.21 -2.39 -6.40
CA SER A 288 -21.79 -2.62 -6.26
C SER A 288 -21.50 -3.13 -4.84
N PRO A 289 -20.49 -3.99 -4.64
CA PRO A 289 -20.12 -4.47 -3.31
C PRO A 289 -19.72 -3.34 -2.35
N SER A 290 -20.02 -3.55 -1.06
CA SER A 290 -19.75 -2.56 0.01
C SER A 290 -18.49 -2.89 0.82
N PHE A 291 -18.24 -4.19 1.08
CA PHE A 291 -17.22 -4.62 2.06
C PHE A 291 -16.13 -5.54 1.50
N GLY A 292 -16.07 -5.73 0.18
CA GLY A 292 -15.07 -6.53 -0.51
C GLY A 292 -14.42 -5.82 -1.70
N TYR A 293 -13.19 -6.22 -2.00
CA TYR A 293 -12.45 -5.86 -3.21
C TYR A 293 -11.58 -7.04 -3.68
N HIS A 294 -11.20 -6.99 -4.95
CA HIS A 294 -10.51 -8.04 -5.71
C HIS A 294 -9.35 -7.42 -6.48
N GLY A 295 -8.36 -8.25 -6.83
CA GLY A 295 -7.33 -7.92 -7.82
C GLY A 295 -7.70 -8.50 -9.17
N PHE A 296 -7.86 -7.66 -10.20
CA PHE A 296 -8.31 -8.12 -11.51
C PHE A 296 -8.05 -7.16 -12.66
N GLN A 297 -7.94 -7.73 -13.85
CA GLN A 297 -8.12 -7.06 -15.13
C GLN A 297 -9.38 -7.56 -15.87
N TYR A 298 -9.77 -8.81 -15.59
CA TYR A 298 -10.84 -9.51 -16.28
C TYR A 298 -11.97 -9.88 -15.33
N VAL A 299 -13.21 -9.85 -15.82
CA VAL A 299 -14.39 -10.28 -15.06
C VAL A 299 -15.25 -11.20 -15.91
N LYS A 300 -15.47 -12.43 -15.43
CA LYS A 300 -16.43 -13.38 -15.99
C LYS A 300 -17.80 -13.14 -15.37
N VAL A 301 -18.79 -12.84 -16.20
CA VAL A 301 -20.18 -12.59 -15.82
C VAL A 301 -21.01 -13.83 -16.15
N MET A 302 -21.69 -14.36 -15.14
CA MET A 302 -22.65 -15.46 -15.27
C MET A 302 -24.03 -14.97 -14.86
N ILE A 303 -25.06 -15.42 -15.57
CA ILE A 303 -26.44 -15.01 -15.34
C ILE A 303 -27.30 -16.25 -15.10
N THR A 304 -28.16 -16.19 -14.08
CA THR A 304 -29.23 -17.16 -13.84
C THR A 304 -30.60 -16.46 -13.85
N GLY A 305 -31.63 -17.18 -14.30
CA GLY A 305 -32.94 -16.59 -14.54
C GLY A 305 -32.97 -15.78 -15.84
N ASP A 306 -33.63 -14.63 -15.81
CA ASP A 306 -33.82 -13.73 -16.96
C ASP A 306 -33.15 -12.36 -16.79
N ALA A 307 -32.22 -12.23 -15.83
CA ALA A 307 -31.47 -11.01 -15.64
C ALA A 307 -30.70 -10.60 -16.90
N ARG A 308 -30.52 -9.29 -17.08
CA ARG A 308 -29.74 -8.69 -18.15
C ARG A 308 -28.76 -7.70 -17.54
N LEU A 309 -27.50 -7.85 -17.93
CA LEU A 309 -26.46 -6.87 -17.60
C LEU A 309 -26.53 -5.73 -18.63
N GLU A 310 -26.96 -4.55 -18.19
CA GLU A 310 -27.07 -3.36 -19.02
C GLU A 310 -25.73 -2.61 -19.09
N LYS A 311 -25.00 -2.58 -17.97
CA LYS A 311 -23.68 -1.94 -17.86
C LYS A 311 -22.84 -2.64 -16.79
N ILE A 312 -21.53 -2.72 -17.02
CA ILE A 312 -20.54 -3.08 -16.01
C ILE A 312 -19.36 -2.09 -16.09
N THR A 313 -18.91 -1.62 -14.94
CA THR A 313 -17.79 -0.70 -14.80
C THR A 313 -16.88 -1.18 -13.67
N ALA A 314 -15.57 -1.29 -13.91
CA ALA A 314 -14.62 -1.62 -12.85
C ALA A 314 -14.25 -0.35 -12.07
N ARG A 315 -14.26 -0.44 -10.74
CA ARG A 315 -13.97 0.66 -9.82
C ARG A 315 -12.59 0.44 -9.22
N PHE A 316 -11.62 1.25 -9.60
CA PHE A 316 -10.29 1.24 -8.99
C PHE A 316 -10.36 1.89 -7.61
N ILE A 317 -10.18 1.08 -6.56
CA ILE A 317 -10.30 1.49 -5.16
C ILE A 317 -8.94 1.37 -4.48
N HIS A 318 -8.50 2.46 -3.87
CA HIS A 318 -7.30 2.51 -3.04
C HIS A 318 -7.39 3.68 -2.05
N SER A 319 -6.46 3.76 -1.10
CA SER A 319 -6.30 4.92 -0.21
C SER A 319 -6.23 6.21 -1.04
N ALA A 320 -7.04 7.20 -0.69
CA ALA A 320 -7.24 8.42 -1.48
C ALA A 320 -6.06 9.39 -1.37
N PHE A 321 -4.89 8.97 -1.86
CA PHE A 321 -3.69 9.79 -1.96
C PHE A 321 -3.92 11.01 -2.85
N GLU A 322 -3.34 12.14 -2.47
CA GLU A 322 -3.07 13.20 -3.43
C GLU A 322 -1.87 12.77 -4.29
N ALA A 323 -2.10 12.57 -5.59
CA ALA A 323 -1.07 12.19 -6.54
C ALA A 323 -0.15 13.36 -6.90
N ILE A 324 1.13 13.05 -7.08
CA ILE A 324 2.16 13.93 -7.61
C ILE A 324 2.47 13.42 -9.03
N PRO A 325 2.39 14.27 -10.07
CA PRO A 325 2.64 13.83 -11.44
C PRO A 325 4.04 13.22 -11.61
N PRO A 326 4.17 12.08 -12.30
CA PRO A 326 5.48 11.50 -12.57
C PRO A 326 6.30 12.41 -13.50
N ALA A 327 7.63 12.33 -13.36
CA ALA A 327 8.51 12.92 -14.35
C ALA A 327 8.40 12.16 -15.68
N VAL A 328 8.54 12.89 -16.78
CA VAL A 328 8.47 12.38 -18.15
C VAL A 328 9.86 12.42 -18.77
N THR A 329 10.25 11.34 -19.43
CA THR A 329 11.54 11.23 -20.13
C THR A 329 11.35 11.08 -21.64
N SER A 330 12.43 11.18 -22.42
CA SER A 330 12.38 10.86 -23.86
C SER A 330 12.22 9.36 -24.15
N ASN A 331 12.47 8.47 -23.18
CA ASN A 331 12.33 7.03 -23.35
C ASN A 331 10.89 6.59 -23.06
N LYS A 332 10.17 6.22 -24.13
CA LYS A 332 8.75 5.83 -24.05
C LYS A 332 8.53 4.56 -23.22
N VAL A 333 9.42 3.57 -23.33
CA VAL A 333 9.31 2.31 -22.58
C VAL A 333 9.45 2.59 -21.08
N LEU A 334 10.44 3.39 -20.70
CA LEU A 334 10.63 3.81 -19.31
C LEU A 334 9.39 4.52 -18.76
N ASN A 335 8.80 5.45 -19.51
CA ASN A 335 7.59 6.15 -19.08
C ASN A 335 6.42 5.18 -18.87
N GLN A 336 6.22 4.21 -19.77
CA GLN A 336 5.18 3.18 -19.64
C GLN A 336 5.41 2.29 -18.43
N LEU A 337 6.66 1.93 -18.13
CA LEU A 337 7.01 1.17 -16.95
C LEU A 337 6.76 1.94 -15.66
N VAL A 338 7.01 3.26 -15.64
CA VAL A 338 6.67 4.12 -14.50
C VAL A 338 5.15 4.12 -14.27
N GLU A 339 4.35 4.31 -15.31
CA GLU A 339 2.88 4.26 -15.20
C GLU A 339 2.41 2.90 -14.66
N MET A 340 2.99 1.80 -15.15
CA MET A 340 2.71 0.45 -14.68
C MET A 340 3.11 0.25 -13.21
N ASN A 341 4.26 0.78 -12.80
CA ASN A 341 4.74 0.73 -11.42
C ASN A 341 3.83 1.51 -10.46
N LEU A 342 3.39 2.71 -10.85
CA LEU A 342 2.46 3.52 -10.06
C LEU A 342 1.11 2.85 -9.91
N ARG A 343 0.59 2.19 -10.96
CA ARG A 343 -0.64 1.41 -10.88
C ARG A 343 -0.52 0.27 -9.88
N SER A 344 0.57 -0.49 -9.91
CA SER A 344 0.82 -1.56 -8.94
C SER A 344 0.96 -1.06 -7.51
N TYR A 345 1.59 0.09 -7.30
CA TYR A 345 1.63 0.73 -5.98
C TYR A 345 0.23 1.07 -5.47
N LEU A 346 -0.59 1.72 -6.30
CA LEU A 346 -1.95 2.11 -5.94
C LEU A 346 -2.85 0.90 -5.68
N ALA A 347 -2.78 -0.13 -6.53
CA ALA A 347 -3.52 -1.38 -6.34
C ALA A 347 -3.16 -2.08 -5.03
N ASN A 348 -1.93 -1.91 -4.56
CA ASN A 348 -1.42 -2.50 -3.33
C ASN A 348 -1.44 -1.55 -2.13
N PHE A 349 -2.37 -0.59 -2.12
CA PHE A 349 -2.54 0.31 -0.99
C PHE A 349 -4.02 0.51 -0.65
N VAL A 350 -4.64 -0.55 -0.14
CA VAL A 350 -6.01 -0.54 0.36
C VAL A 350 -5.95 -0.51 1.89
N ASN A 351 -6.10 0.69 2.46
CA ASN A 351 -5.86 1.08 3.87
C ASN A 351 -4.41 1.01 4.33
N HIS A 352 -3.71 -0.06 3.97
CA HIS A 352 -2.33 -0.34 4.30
C HIS A 352 -1.62 -0.86 3.05
N PRO A 353 -0.28 -0.79 2.99
CA PRO A 353 0.47 -1.44 1.92
C PRO A 353 0.18 -2.94 1.95
N THR A 354 -0.02 -3.55 0.78
CA THR A 354 -0.17 -5.01 0.61
C THR A 354 0.86 -5.54 -0.39
N ASP A 355 1.08 -6.85 -0.39
CA ASP A 355 1.91 -7.54 -1.38
C ASP A 355 1.21 -7.60 -2.75
N CYS A 356 0.00 -8.16 -2.76
CA CYS A 356 -0.91 -8.29 -3.90
C CYS A 356 -2.36 -7.99 -3.50
N PRO A 357 -3.24 -7.55 -4.42
CA PRO A 357 -4.60 -7.10 -4.07
C PRO A 357 -5.66 -8.20 -4.04
N HIS A 358 -5.27 -9.47 -4.17
CA HIS A 358 -6.20 -10.60 -4.35
C HIS A 358 -5.97 -11.73 -3.35
N ARG A 359 -4.94 -12.55 -3.58
CA ARG A 359 -4.77 -13.86 -2.93
C ARG A 359 -4.27 -13.77 -1.49
N GLU A 360 -3.50 -12.73 -1.17
CA GLU A 360 -2.89 -12.51 0.15
C GLU A 360 -3.31 -11.18 0.76
N GLN A 361 -3.35 -10.05 0.05
CA GLN A 361 -3.82 -8.78 0.62
C GLN A 361 -3.19 -8.48 2.01
N MET A 362 -1.95 -8.93 2.23
CA MET A 362 -1.28 -8.86 3.52
C MET A 362 -0.22 -7.77 3.48
N GLY A 363 -0.06 -7.03 4.58
CA GLY A 363 0.95 -5.99 4.67
C GLY A 363 2.34 -6.53 4.93
N TRP A 364 2.92 -7.20 3.93
CA TRP A 364 4.30 -7.68 3.94
C TRP A 364 5.29 -6.51 4.07
N THR A 365 6.13 -6.58 5.11
CA THR A 365 6.92 -5.44 5.56
C THR A 365 8.10 -5.13 4.62
N GLY A 366 8.72 -6.16 4.04
CA GLY A 366 9.81 -6.02 3.05
C GLY A 366 9.34 -5.38 1.76
N ASP A 367 8.16 -5.75 1.26
CA ASP A 367 7.58 -5.19 0.04
C ASP A 367 7.29 -3.69 0.22
N THR A 368 6.73 -3.35 1.38
CA THR A 368 6.52 -1.95 1.78
C THR A 368 7.85 -1.19 1.80
N GLN A 369 8.88 -1.76 2.40
CA GLN A 369 10.20 -1.13 2.49
C GLN A 369 10.76 -0.79 1.11
N LEU A 370 10.67 -1.74 0.16
CA LEU A 370 11.19 -1.56 -1.19
C LEU A 370 10.41 -0.50 -1.97
N ALA A 371 9.09 -0.44 -1.77
CA ALA A 371 8.17 0.45 -2.47
C ALA A 371 7.98 1.84 -1.82
N ALA A 372 8.38 2.03 -0.57
CA ALA A 372 8.08 3.24 0.21
C ALA A 372 8.56 4.53 -0.48
N GLU A 373 9.76 4.48 -1.06
CA GLU A 373 10.40 5.63 -1.71
C GLU A 373 9.66 6.06 -2.98
N LEU A 374 9.20 5.10 -3.79
CA LEU A 374 8.27 5.36 -4.90
C LEU A 374 7.02 6.09 -4.38
N GLY A 375 6.46 5.59 -3.28
CA GLY A 375 5.28 6.16 -2.64
C GLY A 375 5.46 7.62 -2.23
N LEU A 376 6.64 8.00 -1.72
CA LEU A 376 6.94 9.37 -1.28
C LEU A 376 7.28 10.33 -2.44
N TRP A 377 7.76 9.80 -3.57
CA TRP A 377 7.99 10.57 -4.79
C TRP A 377 6.70 10.90 -5.55
N HIS A 378 5.69 10.03 -5.51
CA HIS A 378 4.52 10.14 -6.38
C HIS A 378 3.19 10.36 -5.65
N PHE A 379 3.17 10.29 -4.32
CA PHE A 379 1.94 10.45 -3.54
C PHE A 379 2.20 11.16 -2.21
N LYS A 380 1.22 11.96 -1.74
CA LYS A 380 1.23 12.47 -0.36
C LYS A 380 0.81 11.37 0.63
N SER A 381 1.65 10.35 0.74
CA SER A 381 1.40 9.09 1.46
C SER A 381 1.86 9.09 2.93
N LYS A 382 2.41 10.21 3.42
CA LYS A 382 2.98 10.35 4.78
C LYS A 382 2.05 9.81 5.87
N ASP A 383 0.80 10.23 5.90
CA ASP A 383 -0.11 9.91 7.01
C ASP A 383 -0.57 8.43 6.95
N ASN A 384 -0.72 7.85 5.76
CA ASN A 384 -0.94 6.40 5.61
C ASN A 384 0.27 5.61 6.11
N TYR A 385 1.50 6.01 5.78
CA TYR A 385 2.70 5.35 6.28
C TYR A 385 2.87 5.50 7.79
N ARG A 386 2.52 6.65 8.38
CA ARG A 386 2.48 6.82 9.83
C ARG A 386 1.48 5.87 10.47
N SER A 387 0.28 5.74 9.90
CA SER A 387 -0.71 4.76 10.37
C SER A 387 -0.20 3.32 10.31
N TYR A 388 0.52 2.96 9.24
CA TYR A 388 1.14 1.65 9.11
C TYR A 388 2.26 1.41 10.14
N LEU A 389 3.10 2.42 10.40
CA LEU A 389 4.11 2.39 11.47
C LEU A 389 3.47 2.22 12.85
N ASP A 390 2.31 2.86 13.08
CA ASP A 390 1.56 2.66 14.31
C ASP A 390 1.14 1.18 14.42
N SER A 391 0.65 0.56 13.35
CA SER A 391 0.31 -0.87 13.35
C SER A 391 1.52 -1.78 13.58
N MET A 392 2.71 -1.43 13.08
CA MET A 392 3.94 -2.17 13.38
C MET A 392 4.28 -2.14 14.86
N ARG A 393 4.15 -0.98 15.51
CA ARG A 393 4.43 -0.84 16.95
C ARG A 393 3.46 -1.66 17.80
N ASP A 394 2.20 -1.76 17.37
CA ASP A 394 1.20 -2.62 18.04
C ASP A 394 1.51 -4.12 17.92
N CYS A 395 2.16 -4.51 16.82
CA CYS A 395 2.60 -5.87 16.56
C CYS A 395 3.99 -6.19 17.12
N GLN A 396 4.77 -5.20 17.59
CA GLN A 396 6.12 -5.41 18.11
C GLN A 396 6.11 -6.21 19.42
N ARG A 397 6.96 -7.23 19.48
CA ARG A 397 7.11 -8.12 20.63
C ARG A 397 8.00 -7.51 21.72
N LEU A 398 7.97 -8.14 22.90
CA LEU A 398 8.79 -7.72 24.05
C LEU A 398 10.29 -7.87 23.80
N ASP A 399 10.70 -8.86 23.01
CA ASP A 399 12.09 -9.08 22.59
C ASP A 399 12.55 -8.08 21.50
N GLY A 400 11.63 -7.31 20.92
CA GLY A 400 11.89 -6.29 19.91
C GLY A 400 11.58 -6.72 18.46
N GLN A 401 11.32 -8.00 18.22
CA GLN A 401 10.95 -8.52 16.90
C GLN A 401 9.60 -7.95 16.43
N ILE A 402 9.45 -7.75 15.12
CA ILE A 402 8.16 -7.53 14.45
C ILE A 402 7.83 -8.71 13.53
N PRO A 403 6.54 -9.00 13.26
CA PRO A 403 6.16 -10.00 12.26
C PRO A 403 6.44 -9.50 10.83
N GLY A 404 6.71 -10.42 9.90
CA GLY A 404 6.89 -10.09 8.48
C GLY A 404 5.66 -9.57 7.75
N MET A 405 4.48 -9.69 8.35
CA MET A 405 3.21 -9.12 7.87
C MET A 405 2.59 -8.27 8.98
N VAL A 406 2.05 -7.11 8.62
CA VAL A 406 1.40 -6.17 9.56
C VAL A 406 0.11 -5.62 8.94
N PRO A 407 -1.00 -5.50 9.68
CA PRO A 407 -1.21 -6.03 11.02
C PRO A 407 -1.47 -7.55 10.98
N TYR A 408 -0.75 -8.29 11.81
CA TYR A 408 -0.90 -9.73 11.91
C TYR A 408 -0.36 -10.22 13.26
N SER A 409 -0.89 -11.35 13.76
CA SER A 409 -0.51 -11.88 15.08
C SER A 409 0.42 -13.09 15.05
N ASP A 410 0.56 -13.78 13.91
CA ASP A 410 1.37 -15.02 13.83
C ASP A 410 2.80 -14.75 13.30
N HIS A 411 3.73 -15.65 13.63
CA HIS A 411 5.15 -15.30 13.76
C HIS A 411 6.01 -15.89 12.64
N TRP A 412 6.44 -15.05 11.72
CA TRP A 412 7.37 -15.43 10.67
C TRP A 412 8.59 -14.49 10.74
N GLN A 413 9.78 -15.07 10.84
CA GLN A 413 11.05 -14.35 11.02
C GLN A 413 11.71 -14.15 9.66
N PHE A 414 11.86 -12.89 9.21
CA PHE A 414 12.36 -12.58 7.87
C PHE A 414 13.62 -11.72 7.83
N GLY A 415 14.06 -11.18 8.97
CA GLY A 415 15.34 -10.50 9.09
C GLY A 415 15.32 -9.05 8.65
N PRO A 416 16.50 -8.39 8.67
CA PRO A 416 16.62 -6.94 8.45
C PRO A 416 16.03 -6.40 7.15
N VAL A 417 15.94 -7.21 6.09
CA VAL A 417 15.32 -6.79 4.82
C VAL A 417 13.81 -6.57 4.97
N TRP A 418 13.12 -7.37 5.79
CA TRP A 418 11.67 -7.20 6.05
C TRP A 418 11.43 -6.37 7.30
N ASP A 419 12.16 -6.66 8.37
CA ASP A 419 11.90 -6.10 9.68
C ASP A 419 12.40 -4.63 9.76
N GLY A 420 13.43 -4.29 8.99
CA GLY A 420 14.10 -2.98 9.00
C GLY A 420 13.20 -1.79 8.61
N VAL A 421 12.05 -2.04 7.98
CA VAL A 421 11.08 -1.01 7.59
C VAL A 421 10.65 -0.14 8.79
N LEU A 422 10.59 -0.69 10.01
CA LEU A 422 10.24 0.05 11.23
C LEU A 422 11.25 1.17 11.54
N ILE A 423 12.48 1.06 11.05
CA ILE A 423 13.57 2.03 11.22
C ILE A 423 13.74 2.89 9.96
N ILE A 424 13.67 2.26 8.78
CA ILE A 424 13.96 2.90 7.50
C ILE A 424 12.83 3.84 7.07
N LEU A 425 11.56 3.44 7.24
CA LEU A 425 10.41 4.24 6.81
C LEU A 425 10.26 5.58 7.56
N PRO A 426 10.41 5.66 8.90
CA PRO A 426 10.41 6.94 9.61
C PRO A 426 11.51 7.89 9.14
N TYR A 427 12.71 7.34 8.88
CA TYR A 427 13.84 8.11 8.35
C TYR A 427 13.53 8.66 6.95
N MET A 428 12.99 7.84 6.06
CA MET A 428 12.55 8.24 4.71
C MET A 428 11.48 9.33 4.76
N ILE A 429 10.43 9.17 5.58
CA ILE A 429 9.39 10.19 5.77
C ILE A 429 10.02 11.52 6.16
N TRP A 430 10.94 11.52 7.13
CA TRP A 430 11.62 12.74 7.55
C TRP A 430 12.43 13.35 6.42
N GLN A 431 13.22 12.56 5.68
CA GLN A 431 14.02 13.08 4.56
C GLN A 431 13.16 13.77 3.49
N PHE A 432 12.01 13.19 3.14
CA PHE A 432 11.13 13.73 2.10
C PHE A 432 10.29 14.92 2.57
N THR A 433 9.86 14.92 3.84
CA THR A 433 8.84 15.88 4.33
C THR A 433 9.40 16.94 5.28
N GLY A 434 10.57 16.69 5.87
CA GLY A 434 11.13 17.48 6.96
C GLY A 434 10.44 17.26 8.31
N ASP A 435 9.38 16.45 8.35
CA ASP A 435 8.59 16.17 9.55
C ASP A 435 9.21 15.04 10.36
N ALA A 436 9.80 15.38 11.50
CA ALA A 436 10.42 14.42 12.42
C ALA A 436 9.42 13.73 13.37
N ALA A 437 8.10 13.91 13.22
CA ALA A 437 7.11 13.25 14.07
C ALA A 437 7.21 11.72 14.00
N ALA A 438 7.25 11.16 12.78
CA ALA A 438 7.39 9.71 12.59
C ALA A 438 8.66 9.17 13.26
N VAL A 439 9.77 9.92 13.21
CA VAL A 439 11.02 9.55 13.88
C VAL A 439 10.84 9.50 15.40
N ARG A 440 10.30 10.57 16.00
CA ARG A 440 10.08 10.63 17.46
C ARG A 440 9.13 9.54 17.96
N GLU A 441 8.11 9.21 17.16
CA GLU A 441 7.09 8.20 17.48
C GLU A 441 7.64 6.77 17.42
N ASN A 442 8.66 6.51 16.58
CA ASN A 442 9.14 5.15 16.28
C ASN A 442 10.55 4.86 16.80
N TYR A 443 11.34 5.84 17.20
CA TYR A 443 12.75 5.64 17.59
C TYR A 443 12.94 4.59 18.68
N ALA A 444 12.11 4.61 19.73
CA ALA A 444 12.17 3.63 20.81
C ALA A 444 11.85 2.20 20.34
N ALA A 445 10.93 2.05 19.38
CA ALA A 445 10.61 0.76 18.77
C ALA A 445 11.77 0.28 17.88
N GLY A 446 12.39 1.19 17.12
CA GLY A 446 13.62 0.92 16.37
C GLY A 446 14.78 0.44 17.25
N LYS A 447 14.98 1.04 18.43
CA LYS A 447 15.99 0.57 19.40
C LYS A 447 15.75 -0.87 19.86
N LYS A 448 14.50 -1.23 20.14
CA LYS A 448 14.15 -2.61 20.51
C LYS A 448 14.45 -3.58 19.36
N LEU A 449 14.11 -3.19 18.13
CA LEU A 449 14.40 -4.00 16.95
C LEU A 449 15.92 -4.17 16.74
N MET A 450 16.71 -3.12 16.91
CA MET A 450 18.18 -3.22 16.88
C MET A 450 18.72 -4.12 17.99
N GLY A 451 18.11 -4.10 19.18
CA GLY A 451 18.42 -5.02 20.27
C GLY A 451 18.15 -6.48 19.89
N TYR A 452 17.04 -6.74 19.20
CA TYR A 452 16.73 -8.06 18.65
C TYR A 452 17.73 -8.48 17.57
N PHE A 453 18.06 -7.61 16.61
CA PHE A 453 19.09 -7.90 15.59
C PHE A 453 20.45 -8.24 16.22
N ALA A 454 20.83 -7.58 17.32
CA ALA A 454 22.05 -7.91 18.04
C ALA A 454 22.05 -9.33 18.64
N THR A 455 20.87 -9.92 18.90
CA THR A 455 20.77 -11.34 19.34
C THR A 455 20.94 -12.34 18.20
N LEU A 456 20.71 -11.91 16.96
CA LEU A 456 20.89 -12.72 15.75
C LEU A 456 22.31 -12.60 15.20
N ALA A 457 22.99 -11.49 15.49
CA ALA A 457 24.29 -11.19 14.93
C ALA A 457 25.39 -12.07 15.52
N VAL A 458 26.21 -12.65 14.65
CA VAL A 458 27.47 -13.33 14.98
C VAL A 458 28.59 -12.54 14.33
N ASP A 459 29.57 -12.10 15.13
CA ASP A 459 30.69 -11.26 14.67
C ASP A 459 30.26 -10.03 13.84
N ASP A 460 29.20 -9.36 14.33
CA ASP A 460 28.52 -8.19 13.74
C ASP A 460 27.85 -8.44 12.36
N ALA A 461 27.63 -9.69 11.95
CA ALA A 461 26.91 -10.06 10.73
C ALA A 461 25.66 -10.92 11.02
N ILE A 462 24.63 -10.85 10.17
CA ILE A 462 23.34 -11.54 10.36
C ILE A 462 23.06 -12.46 9.19
N GLU A 463 22.81 -13.74 9.46
CA GLU A 463 22.43 -14.76 8.49
C GLU A 463 20.99 -15.22 8.71
N ILE A 464 20.03 -14.48 8.14
CA ILE A 464 18.61 -14.84 8.22
C ILE A 464 17.79 -14.18 7.12
N GLY A 465 16.67 -14.81 6.77
CA GLY A 465 15.74 -14.31 5.77
C GLY A 465 15.84 -15.09 4.46
N PRO A 466 14.97 -14.75 3.50
CA PRO A 466 14.82 -15.51 2.27
C PRO A 466 15.92 -15.24 1.23
N GLY A 467 16.81 -14.28 1.50
CA GLY A 467 17.74 -13.76 0.51
C GLY A 467 17.02 -12.94 -0.56
N ASP A 468 17.58 -12.93 -1.76
CA ASP A 468 17.03 -12.17 -2.89
C ASP A 468 15.83 -12.88 -3.53
N TRP A 469 14.68 -12.74 -2.85
CA TRP A 469 13.41 -13.39 -3.16
C TRP A 469 12.97 -13.20 -4.62
N CYS A 470 12.37 -14.23 -5.21
CA CYS A 470 11.93 -14.26 -6.61
C CYS A 470 13.04 -14.02 -7.64
N HIS A 471 14.25 -14.50 -7.36
CA HIS A 471 15.34 -14.53 -8.34
C HIS A 471 14.93 -15.33 -9.58
N VAL A 472 15.36 -14.87 -10.77
CA VAL A 472 15.11 -15.56 -12.07
C VAL A 472 15.54 -17.04 -12.02
N ASP A 473 16.67 -17.27 -11.36
CA ASP A 473 17.25 -18.60 -11.10
C ASP A 473 17.56 -18.71 -9.61
N GLN A 474 16.68 -19.38 -8.85
CA GLN A 474 16.80 -19.46 -7.38
C GLN A 474 18.13 -20.06 -6.91
N SER A 475 18.81 -20.87 -7.74
CA SER A 475 20.12 -21.44 -7.39
C SER A 475 21.25 -20.40 -7.37
N LYS A 476 21.02 -19.23 -7.96
CA LYS A 476 21.97 -18.11 -8.04
C LYS A 476 21.63 -16.95 -7.10
N ALA A 477 20.51 -17.03 -6.37
CA ALA A 477 20.15 -15.99 -5.43
C ALA A 477 21.22 -15.85 -4.33
N ILE A 478 21.48 -14.61 -3.90
CA ILE A 478 22.27 -14.40 -2.68
C ILE A 478 21.54 -15.04 -1.49
N THR A 479 22.29 -15.55 -0.53
CA THR A 479 21.70 -16.02 0.72
C THR A 479 21.24 -14.85 1.56
N GLY A 480 20.34 -15.12 2.53
CA GLY A 480 19.96 -14.20 3.59
C GLY A 480 21.12 -13.71 4.48
N PHE A 481 22.37 -14.09 4.18
CA PHE A 481 23.55 -13.59 4.89
C PHE A 481 24.01 -12.23 4.34
N VAL A 482 23.93 -12.06 3.02
CA VAL A 482 24.45 -10.87 2.34
C VAL A 482 23.52 -9.67 2.55
N ASP A 483 22.26 -9.81 2.17
CA ASP A 483 21.27 -8.73 2.25
C ASP A 483 20.90 -8.37 3.69
N ALA A 484 20.71 -9.35 4.57
CA ALA A 484 20.44 -9.09 5.99
C ALA A 484 21.56 -8.27 6.64
N THR A 485 22.82 -8.63 6.42
CA THR A 485 23.96 -7.86 6.95
C THR A 485 24.02 -6.46 6.36
N ALA A 486 23.73 -6.31 5.06
CA ALA A 486 23.70 -5.02 4.40
C ALA A 486 22.60 -4.09 4.95
N TYR A 487 21.38 -4.61 5.09
CA TYR A 487 20.24 -3.87 5.66
C TYR A 487 20.40 -3.62 7.16
N TYR A 488 21.08 -4.50 7.90
CA TYR A 488 21.43 -4.26 9.30
C TYR A 488 22.34 -3.03 9.44
N CYS A 489 23.35 -2.91 8.58
CA CYS A 489 24.20 -1.71 8.53
C CYS A 489 23.38 -0.47 8.16
N HIS A 490 22.46 -0.58 7.19
CA HIS A 490 21.60 0.54 6.79
C HIS A 490 20.70 1.00 7.96
N CYS A 491 20.07 0.07 8.68
CA CYS A 491 19.30 0.36 9.88
C CYS A 491 20.13 1.09 10.95
N ALA A 492 21.36 0.64 11.22
CA ALA A 492 22.25 1.30 12.17
C ALA A 492 22.55 2.77 11.77
N ARG A 493 22.78 3.04 10.48
CA ARG A 493 22.97 4.42 9.98
C ARG A 493 21.71 5.27 10.07
N CYS A 494 20.54 4.71 9.77
CA CYS A 494 19.26 5.40 9.98
C CYS A 494 19.05 5.73 11.47
N MET A 495 19.35 4.81 12.39
CA MET A 495 19.29 5.07 13.82
C MET A 495 20.24 6.20 14.25
N ALA A 496 21.47 6.23 13.72
CA ALA A 496 22.42 7.30 13.99
C ALA A 496 21.88 8.68 13.53
N ALA A 497 21.33 8.75 12.32
CA ALA A 497 20.76 9.98 11.78
C ALA A 497 19.48 10.44 12.50
N MET A 498 18.67 9.49 12.98
CA MET A 498 17.42 9.76 13.70
C MET A 498 17.63 10.13 15.17
N ALA A 499 18.72 9.71 15.81
CA ALA A 499 18.92 9.89 17.24
C ALA A 499 18.78 11.35 17.73
N PRO A 500 19.38 12.37 17.06
CA PRO A 500 19.20 13.77 17.46
C PRO A 500 17.75 14.25 17.33
N LEU A 501 17.03 13.77 16.30
CA LEU A 501 15.63 14.13 16.05
C LEU A 501 14.67 13.53 17.10
N ALA A 502 15.06 12.39 17.66
CA ALA A 502 14.36 11.70 18.73
C ALA A 502 14.69 12.23 20.14
N GLY A 503 15.60 13.21 20.26
CA GLY A 503 16.07 13.72 21.55
C GLY A 503 17.12 12.84 22.24
N ALA A 504 17.75 11.91 21.51
CA ALA A 504 18.78 10.98 21.97
C ALA A 504 20.12 11.24 21.24
N ALA A 505 20.53 12.51 21.14
CA ALA A 505 21.68 12.91 20.32
C ALA A 505 23.02 12.28 20.77
N ASP A 506 23.12 11.95 22.05
CA ASP A 506 24.25 11.24 22.66
C ASP A 506 24.42 9.80 22.14
N GLU A 507 23.34 9.16 21.69
CA GLU A 507 23.37 7.80 21.14
C GLU A 507 23.85 7.75 19.68
N ALA A 508 23.87 8.89 18.96
CA ALA A 508 24.19 8.92 17.52
C ALA A 508 25.57 8.33 17.20
N ALA A 509 26.56 8.60 18.06
CA ALA A 509 27.93 8.09 17.88
C ALA A 509 28.02 6.58 18.08
N GLU A 510 27.20 6.00 18.97
CA GLU A 510 27.16 4.55 19.22
C GLU A 510 26.59 3.80 18.02
N TRP A 511 25.49 4.32 17.46
CA TRP A 511 24.88 3.77 16.24
C TRP A 511 25.83 3.87 15.04
N GLN A 512 26.54 4.99 14.89
CA GLN A 512 27.56 5.12 13.83
C GLN A 512 28.70 4.13 14.04
N ALA A 513 29.19 3.95 15.27
CA ALA A 513 30.23 2.99 15.57
C ALA A 513 29.78 1.55 15.28
N LEU A 514 28.52 1.21 15.56
CA LEU A 514 27.94 -0.09 15.18
C LEU A 514 27.90 -0.25 13.66
N ALA A 515 27.42 0.75 12.92
CA ALA A 515 27.39 0.70 11.45
C ALA A 515 28.79 0.45 10.86
N GLU A 516 29.83 1.10 11.38
CA GLU A 516 31.21 0.88 10.93
C GLU A 516 31.74 -0.53 11.28
N ARG A 517 31.31 -1.14 12.39
CA ARG A 517 31.65 -2.53 12.70
C ARG A 517 30.96 -3.50 11.73
N ILE A 518 29.67 -3.31 11.48
CA ILE A 518 28.91 -4.13 10.53
C ILE A 518 29.49 -4.00 9.12
N LYS A 519 29.85 -2.79 8.67
CA LYS A 519 30.54 -2.57 7.38
C LYS A 519 31.83 -3.40 7.28
N LYS A 520 32.66 -3.40 8.33
CA LYS A 520 33.87 -4.23 8.38
C LYS A 520 33.59 -5.72 8.40
N ALA A 521 32.52 -6.14 9.08
CA ALA A 521 32.07 -7.54 9.06
C ALA A 521 31.64 -7.95 7.65
N PHE A 522 30.80 -7.15 7.00
CA PHE A 522 30.40 -7.37 5.60
C PHE A 522 31.62 -7.51 4.67
N GLN A 523 32.59 -6.59 4.77
CA GLN A 523 33.81 -6.65 3.97
C GLN A 523 34.61 -7.94 4.22
N ARG A 524 34.76 -8.34 5.48
CA ARG A 524 35.47 -9.57 5.85
C ARG A 524 34.80 -10.83 5.30
N GLU A 525 33.48 -10.92 5.42
CA GLU A 525 32.72 -12.11 5.00
C GLU A 525 32.57 -12.20 3.48
N PHE A 526 32.39 -11.06 2.80
CA PHE A 526 31.91 -11.06 1.41
C PHE A 526 32.86 -10.43 0.40
N CYS A 527 33.82 -9.59 0.81
CA CYS A 527 34.70 -8.86 -0.12
C CYS A 527 36.16 -9.38 -0.03
N PRO A 528 36.54 -10.41 -0.82
CA PRO A 528 37.89 -10.97 -0.78
C PRO A 528 38.98 -10.06 -1.39
N GLY A 529 38.60 -8.88 -1.90
CA GLY A 529 39.48 -7.90 -2.53
C GLY A 529 39.38 -7.85 -4.05
N GLY A 530 39.97 -6.84 -4.66
CA GLY A 530 39.98 -6.66 -6.13
C GLY A 530 38.63 -6.29 -6.73
N GLY A 531 37.71 -5.71 -5.93
CA GLY A 531 36.36 -5.36 -6.34
C GLY A 531 35.38 -6.53 -6.35
N HIS A 532 35.78 -7.72 -5.89
CA HIS A 532 34.91 -8.89 -5.82
C HIS A 532 33.98 -8.84 -4.60
N CYS A 533 32.76 -9.38 -4.74
CA CYS A 533 31.82 -9.49 -3.62
C CYS A 533 30.90 -10.72 -3.76
N ALA A 534 30.88 -11.61 -2.76
CA ALA A 534 30.01 -12.78 -2.66
C ALA A 534 29.79 -13.55 -3.99
N GLY A 535 30.89 -13.93 -4.64
CA GLY A 535 30.83 -14.66 -5.92
C GLY A 535 30.40 -13.82 -7.13
N ASP A 536 30.48 -12.50 -7.02
CA ASP A 536 30.14 -11.52 -8.07
C ASP A 536 28.69 -11.61 -8.56
N GLN A 537 27.78 -12.05 -7.69
CA GLN A 537 26.34 -11.99 -7.95
C GLN A 537 25.89 -10.52 -8.04
N SER A 538 25.04 -10.20 -9.02
CA SER A 538 24.61 -8.83 -9.33
C SER A 538 24.08 -8.09 -8.10
N THR A 539 23.22 -8.77 -7.33
CA THR A 539 22.62 -8.22 -6.10
C THR A 539 23.67 -7.95 -5.02
N ALA A 540 24.65 -8.83 -4.82
CA ALA A 540 25.69 -8.62 -3.82
C ALA A 540 26.57 -7.41 -4.13
N LEU A 541 27.06 -7.32 -5.37
CA LEU A 541 27.86 -6.18 -5.84
C LEU A 541 27.06 -4.87 -5.69
N ALA A 542 25.78 -4.90 -6.07
CA ALA A 542 24.92 -3.73 -6.02
C ALA A 542 24.59 -3.28 -4.59
N LEU A 543 24.29 -4.20 -3.67
CA LEU A 543 24.05 -3.86 -2.26
C LEU A 543 25.30 -3.29 -1.59
N ALA A 544 26.47 -3.85 -1.89
CA ALA A 544 27.74 -3.35 -1.37
C ALA A 544 28.04 -1.92 -1.83
N LEU A 545 27.65 -1.57 -3.06
CA LEU A 545 27.78 -0.22 -3.61
C LEU A 545 26.70 0.73 -3.09
N LEU A 546 25.43 0.33 -3.14
CA LEU A 546 24.27 1.16 -2.77
C LEU A 546 24.34 1.58 -1.29
N PHE A 547 24.68 0.64 -0.40
CA PHE A 547 24.79 0.90 1.03
C PHE A 547 26.21 1.27 1.46
N ASP A 548 27.12 1.67 0.56
CA ASP A 548 28.47 2.10 0.95
C ASP A 548 29.19 1.10 1.88
N LEU A 549 29.18 -0.18 1.51
CA LEU A 549 29.83 -1.27 2.23
C LEU A 549 31.14 -1.70 1.58
N ALA A 550 31.29 -1.49 0.27
CA ALA A 550 32.52 -1.77 -0.45
C ALA A 550 33.72 -0.98 0.12
N PRO A 551 34.95 -1.55 0.10
CA PRO A 551 36.17 -0.80 0.36
C PRO A 551 36.28 0.42 -0.57
N GLU A 552 36.73 1.56 -0.04
CA GLU A 552 36.66 2.86 -0.76
C GLU A 552 37.42 2.84 -2.09
N ASP A 553 38.60 2.21 -2.10
CA ASP A 553 39.49 2.06 -3.24
C ASP A 553 39.02 0.98 -4.23
N GLU A 554 38.05 0.14 -3.86
CA GLU A 554 37.54 -0.93 -4.70
C GLU A 554 36.16 -0.64 -5.32
N LYS A 555 35.45 0.41 -4.87
CA LYS A 555 34.11 0.78 -5.37
C LYS A 555 34.04 0.86 -6.89
N ALA A 556 35.00 1.54 -7.53
CA ALA A 556 35.02 1.69 -8.99
C ALA A 556 35.22 0.35 -9.70
N ALA A 557 36.10 -0.52 -9.18
CA ALA A 557 36.33 -1.85 -9.73
C ALA A 557 35.10 -2.76 -9.56
N MET A 558 34.44 -2.67 -8.40
CA MET A 558 33.20 -3.41 -8.11
C MET A 558 32.05 -2.96 -9.01
N ALA A 559 31.90 -1.65 -9.25
CA ALA A 559 30.90 -1.11 -10.17
C ALA A 559 31.18 -1.54 -11.62
N ALA A 560 32.45 -1.54 -12.04
CA ALA A 560 32.85 -2.05 -13.35
C ALA A 560 32.50 -3.54 -13.52
N LYS A 561 32.75 -4.37 -12.52
CA LYS A 561 32.35 -5.79 -12.51
C LYS A 561 30.84 -5.97 -12.60
N LEU A 562 30.07 -5.20 -11.83
CA LEU A 562 28.61 -5.23 -11.93
C LEU A 562 28.15 -4.91 -13.36
N ASN A 563 28.71 -3.85 -13.95
CA ASN A 563 28.41 -3.50 -15.33
C ASN A 563 28.82 -4.61 -16.33
N GLU A 564 30.03 -5.14 -16.22
CA GLU A 564 30.51 -6.27 -17.05
C GLU A 564 29.57 -7.48 -16.96
N ARG A 565 29.10 -7.80 -15.75
CA ARG A 565 28.14 -8.88 -15.52
C ARG A 565 26.84 -8.63 -16.27
N ILE A 566 26.22 -7.46 -16.09
CA ILE A 566 24.95 -7.10 -16.74
C ILE A 566 25.10 -7.05 -18.25
N VAL A 567 26.20 -6.52 -18.78
CA VAL A 567 26.51 -6.54 -20.23
C VAL A 567 26.67 -7.98 -20.74
N SER A 568 27.33 -8.86 -19.98
CA SER A 568 27.57 -10.27 -20.38
C SER A 568 26.29 -11.10 -20.50
N ILE A 569 25.24 -10.71 -19.79
CA ILE A 569 23.90 -11.32 -19.86
C ILE A 569 22.95 -10.50 -20.73
N ASN A 570 23.48 -9.67 -21.63
CA ASN A 570 22.69 -8.86 -22.55
C ASN A 570 21.63 -7.98 -21.86
N TYR A 571 21.98 -7.43 -20.70
CA TYR A 571 21.11 -6.58 -19.89
C TYR A 571 19.83 -7.25 -19.38
N HIS A 572 19.75 -8.59 -19.38
CA HIS A 572 18.65 -9.32 -18.75
C HIS A 572 18.72 -9.21 -17.22
N ALA A 573 17.56 -9.30 -16.56
CA ALA A 573 17.52 -9.39 -15.10
C ALA A 573 18.18 -10.70 -14.62
N ASP A 574 18.98 -10.62 -13.55
CA ASP A 574 19.64 -11.76 -12.89
C ASP A 574 19.67 -11.47 -11.38
N PHE A 575 18.49 -11.19 -10.86
CA PHE A 575 18.23 -10.81 -9.47
C PHE A 575 16.77 -11.06 -9.09
N GLY A 576 16.52 -11.09 -7.79
CA GLY A 576 15.22 -10.99 -7.14
C GLY A 576 14.89 -9.56 -6.71
N ILE A 577 14.05 -9.40 -5.71
CA ILE A 577 13.47 -8.10 -5.31
C ILE A 577 14.48 -7.12 -4.70
N THR A 578 15.49 -7.62 -3.98
CA THR A 578 16.50 -6.74 -3.38
C THR A 578 17.45 -6.23 -4.46
N GLY A 579 17.81 -7.08 -5.42
CA GLY A 579 18.58 -6.68 -6.59
C GLY A 579 17.78 -5.80 -7.55
N ALA A 580 16.45 -5.96 -7.64
CA ALA A 580 15.59 -5.10 -8.44
C ALA A 580 15.64 -3.63 -8.00
N LYS A 581 15.79 -3.37 -6.70
CA LYS A 581 16.07 -2.02 -6.18
C LYS A 581 17.55 -1.66 -6.31
N ALA A 582 18.46 -2.57 -5.95
CA ALA A 582 19.87 -2.24 -5.81
C ALA A 582 20.63 -2.11 -7.16
N VAL A 583 20.42 -3.04 -8.09
CA VAL A 583 21.23 -3.15 -9.33
C VAL A 583 21.06 -1.93 -10.23
N PRO A 584 19.84 -1.48 -10.59
CA PRO A 584 19.67 -0.29 -11.44
C PRO A 584 20.23 0.98 -10.78
N ARG A 585 20.12 1.09 -9.45
CA ARG A 585 20.62 2.21 -8.66
C ARG A 585 22.15 2.24 -8.61
N ALA A 586 22.78 1.10 -8.35
CA ALA A 586 24.23 0.98 -8.29
C ALA A 586 24.87 1.27 -9.66
N LEU A 587 24.32 0.71 -10.74
CA LEU A 587 24.79 1.02 -12.10
C LEU A 587 24.73 2.53 -12.38
N ALA A 588 23.56 3.15 -12.19
CA ALA A 588 23.39 4.56 -12.49
C ALA A 588 24.23 5.48 -11.58
N GLY A 589 24.29 5.18 -10.27
CA GLY A 589 25.05 5.97 -9.29
C GLY A 589 26.56 5.96 -9.52
N PHE A 590 27.09 4.90 -10.13
CA PHE A 590 28.52 4.71 -10.42
C PHE A 590 28.89 4.95 -11.90
N GLY A 591 28.04 5.66 -12.65
CA GLY A 591 28.38 6.14 -14.00
C GLY A 591 28.02 5.19 -15.14
N TYR A 592 27.31 4.09 -14.87
CA TYR A 592 26.79 3.14 -15.85
C TYR A 592 25.29 3.34 -16.11
N PHE A 593 24.87 4.60 -16.26
CA PHE A 593 23.46 4.95 -16.48
C PHE A 593 22.86 4.27 -17.72
N ASP A 594 23.59 4.25 -18.84
CA ASP A 594 23.11 3.63 -20.08
C ASP A 594 22.86 2.13 -19.92
N SER A 595 23.69 1.41 -19.16
CA SER A 595 23.47 0.01 -18.82
C SER A 595 22.26 -0.19 -17.93
N ALA A 596 22.05 0.70 -16.95
CA ALA A 596 20.85 0.67 -16.11
C ALA A 596 19.58 0.90 -16.97
N LEU A 597 19.59 1.90 -17.84
CA LEU A 597 18.46 2.19 -18.72
C LEU A 597 18.16 1.02 -19.67
N LYS A 598 19.19 0.39 -20.25
CA LYS A 598 19.04 -0.82 -21.06
C LYS A 598 18.46 -1.98 -20.26
N LEU A 599 18.98 -2.24 -19.06
CA LEU A 599 18.46 -3.26 -18.15
C LEU A 599 16.98 -3.06 -17.84
N LEU A 600 16.56 -1.83 -17.57
CA LEU A 600 15.16 -1.50 -17.26
C LEU A 600 14.23 -1.68 -18.49
N THR A 601 14.69 -1.30 -19.68
CA THR A 601 13.82 -1.12 -20.87
C THR A 601 13.95 -2.21 -21.93
N GLN A 602 14.89 -3.15 -21.79
CA GLN A 602 15.03 -4.27 -22.72
C GLN A 602 13.80 -5.19 -22.69
N LYS A 603 13.50 -5.78 -23.85
CA LYS A 603 12.20 -6.39 -24.18
C LYS A 603 12.17 -7.92 -24.11
N GLU A 604 13.30 -8.55 -23.85
CA GLU A 604 13.46 -10.00 -23.82
C GLU A 604 13.39 -10.53 -22.38
N TYR A 605 12.92 -11.77 -22.24
CA TYR A 605 12.89 -12.42 -20.93
C TYR A 605 14.31 -12.68 -20.42
N PRO A 606 14.59 -12.47 -19.12
CA PRO A 606 13.75 -11.81 -18.10
C PRO A 606 13.94 -10.28 -18.02
N GLY A 607 12.86 -9.54 -17.74
CA GLY A 607 12.94 -8.11 -17.42
C GLY A 607 11.60 -7.36 -17.43
N TRP A 608 11.61 -6.10 -16.99
CA TRP A 608 10.41 -5.26 -16.96
C TRP A 608 9.90 -4.90 -18.35
N GLY A 609 10.78 -4.54 -19.28
CA GLY A 609 10.36 -4.28 -20.67
C GLY A 609 9.76 -5.52 -21.34
N TYR A 610 10.20 -6.72 -20.97
CA TYR A 610 9.55 -7.97 -21.38
C TYR A 610 8.12 -8.09 -20.86
N TRP A 611 7.84 -7.73 -19.60
CA TRP A 611 6.46 -7.70 -19.08
C TRP A 611 5.55 -6.81 -19.93
N LEU A 612 6.02 -5.63 -20.34
CA LEU A 612 5.25 -4.77 -21.26
C LEU A 612 4.98 -5.44 -22.60
N GLU A 613 5.96 -6.15 -23.19
CA GLU A 613 5.75 -6.90 -24.43
C GLU A 613 4.76 -8.07 -24.26
N GLN A 614 4.63 -8.61 -23.05
CA GLN A 614 3.60 -9.60 -22.72
C GLN A 614 2.22 -8.97 -22.42
N GLY A 615 2.09 -7.65 -22.56
CA GLY A 615 0.84 -6.93 -22.29
C GLY A 615 0.56 -6.72 -20.81
N ALA A 616 1.58 -6.77 -19.94
CA ALA A 616 1.42 -6.46 -18.53
C ALA A 616 0.91 -5.03 -18.34
N THR A 617 -0.04 -4.89 -17.42
CA THR A 617 -0.61 -3.60 -17.01
C THR A 617 -0.29 -3.30 -15.55
N SER A 618 0.46 -4.17 -14.89
CA SER A 618 0.94 -4.05 -13.51
C SER A 618 2.25 -4.84 -13.41
N PHE A 619 3.05 -4.55 -12.39
CA PHE A 619 4.25 -5.34 -12.08
C PHE A 619 3.83 -6.71 -11.55
N TRP A 620 4.60 -7.72 -11.92
CA TRP A 620 4.34 -9.11 -11.54
C TRP A 620 5.24 -9.52 -10.36
N GLU A 621 4.83 -10.59 -9.69
CA GLU A 621 5.58 -11.16 -8.57
C GLU A 621 6.79 -11.96 -9.02
N THR A 622 6.69 -12.65 -10.15
CA THR A 622 7.79 -13.45 -10.70
C THR A 622 8.10 -13.02 -12.11
N TRP A 623 9.37 -13.10 -12.50
CA TRP A 623 9.82 -12.71 -13.84
C TRP A 623 9.09 -13.44 -14.97
N ASN A 624 8.68 -14.69 -14.74
CA ASN A 624 7.93 -15.49 -15.71
C ASN A 624 6.42 -15.17 -15.78
N GLY A 625 5.87 -14.41 -14.82
CA GLY A 625 4.46 -14.03 -14.80
C GLY A 625 3.48 -15.17 -14.55
N GLU A 626 3.93 -16.27 -13.95
CA GLU A 626 3.05 -17.40 -13.59
C GLU A 626 2.36 -17.20 -12.24
N GLN A 627 2.95 -16.43 -11.32
CA GLN A 627 2.33 -16.13 -10.02
C GLN A 627 1.48 -14.85 -10.08
N SER A 628 1.40 -14.07 -9.00
CA SER A 628 0.61 -12.84 -9.00
C SER A 628 1.10 -11.91 -10.10
N ARG A 629 0.16 -11.37 -10.87
CA ARG A 629 0.43 -10.35 -11.89
C ARG A 629 0.16 -8.94 -11.38
N ASN A 630 0.05 -8.73 -10.07
CA ASN A 630 -0.06 -7.41 -9.47
C ASN A 630 0.65 -7.33 -8.11
N HIS A 631 1.97 -7.12 -8.15
CA HIS A 631 2.82 -7.12 -6.96
C HIS A 631 3.74 -5.89 -6.93
N VAL A 632 3.94 -5.31 -5.75
CA VAL A 632 4.67 -4.03 -5.61
C VAL A 632 6.21 -4.16 -5.48
N MET A 633 6.72 -5.34 -5.11
CA MET A 633 8.10 -5.53 -4.62
C MET A 633 9.21 -5.32 -5.66
N PHE A 634 8.92 -5.49 -6.95
CA PHE A 634 9.84 -5.14 -8.06
C PHE A 634 9.78 -3.65 -8.43
N GLY A 635 9.10 -2.83 -7.63
CA GLY A 635 8.58 -1.51 -7.99
C GLY A 635 9.30 -0.32 -7.37
N ASP A 636 10.50 -0.01 -7.85
CA ASP A 636 11.26 1.19 -7.45
C ASP A 636 11.41 2.22 -8.59
N MET A 637 10.88 1.90 -9.77
CA MET A 637 11.21 2.59 -11.01
C MET A 637 10.79 4.06 -11.03
N GLY A 638 9.63 4.40 -10.44
CA GLY A 638 9.19 5.78 -10.34
C GLY A 638 10.12 6.64 -9.46
N ALA A 639 10.74 6.08 -8.41
CA ALA A 639 11.77 6.78 -7.64
C ALA A 639 13.08 6.88 -8.43
N TRP A 640 13.48 5.79 -9.08
CA TRP A 640 14.70 5.74 -9.90
C TRP A 640 14.73 6.83 -10.98
N VAL A 641 13.60 7.09 -11.64
CA VAL A 641 13.50 8.15 -12.66
C VAL A 641 13.81 9.53 -12.10
N TRP A 642 13.32 9.86 -10.90
CA TRP A 642 13.64 11.14 -10.26
C TRP A 642 15.11 11.22 -9.84
N GLU A 643 15.61 10.17 -9.19
CA GLU A 643 16.92 10.18 -8.55
C GLU A 643 18.08 10.02 -9.51
N TYR A 644 17.89 9.30 -10.62
CA TYR A 644 18.98 8.96 -11.54
C TYR A 644 18.80 9.53 -12.94
N ALA A 645 17.58 9.55 -13.49
CA ALA A 645 17.34 10.24 -14.78
C ALA A 645 17.23 11.76 -14.57
N GLY A 646 16.52 12.18 -13.51
CA GLY A 646 16.52 13.57 -13.05
C GLY A 646 17.79 13.94 -12.28
N GLY A 647 18.40 12.99 -11.57
CA GLY A 647 19.54 13.28 -10.71
C GLY A 647 19.17 13.95 -9.38
N VAL A 648 17.89 13.98 -9.00
CA VAL A 648 17.40 14.77 -7.85
C VAL A 648 17.30 13.88 -6.62
N GLN A 649 18.03 14.22 -5.55
CA GLN A 649 18.01 13.43 -4.31
C GLN A 649 17.87 14.32 -3.07
N PRO A 650 16.98 13.98 -2.11
CA PRO A 650 16.91 14.70 -0.84
C PRO A 650 18.18 14.46 -0.01
N LEU A 651 18.65 15.50 0.71
CA LEU A 651 19.81 15.38 1.58
C LEU A 651 19.39 15.50 3.05
N ALA A 652 19.94 14.63 3.92
CA ALA A 652 19.62 14.62 5.34
C ALA A 652 19.90 15.97 6.02
N ALA A 653 20.98 16.67 5.62
CA ALA A 653 21.33 18.00 6.12
C ALA A 653 20.28 19.10 5.81
N GLY A 654 19.32 18.82 4.92
CA GLY A 654 18.21 19.70 4.60
C GLY A 654 16.95 18.90 4.23
N ALA A 655 16.51 18.05 5.17
CA ALA A 655 15.28 17.28 5.07
C ALA A 655 14.07 18.13 4.67
N GLY A 656 13.11 17.52 3.96
CA GLY A 656 12.00 18.23 3.32
C GLY A 656 12.42 19.02 2.09
N PHE A 657 13.52 18.60 1.43
CA PHE A 657 14.14 19.29 0.29
C PHE A 657 14.56 20.75 0.58
N LYS A 658 14.83 21.10 1.85
CA LYS A 658 15.53 22.36 2.17
C LYS A 658 16.94 22.37 1.60
N ARG A 659 17.58 21.21 1.51
CA ARG A 659 18.81 20.98 0.77
C ARG A 659 18.68 19.68 -0.02
N PHE A 660 19.00 19.72 -1.30
CA PHE A 660 18.90 18.56 -2.19
C PHE A 660 20.02 18.56 -3.23
N ALA A 661 20.40 17.37 -3.70
CA ALA A 661 21.38 17.23 -4.77
C ALA A 661 20.68 17.24 -6.13
N VAL A 662 21.37 17.74 -7.16
CA VAL A 662 21.00 17.61 -8.57
C VAL A 662 22.23 17.15 -9.37
N LYS A 663 22.25 15.89 -9.77
CA LYS A 663 23.34 15.24 -10.51
C LYS A 663 22.76 14.51 -11.73
N PRO A 664 22.46 15.20 -12.83
CA PRO A 664 21.91 14.56 -14.02
C PRO A 664 22.91 13.56 -14.62
N PRO A 665 22.43 12.52 -15.32
CA PRO A 665 23.29 11.45 -15.83
C PRO A 665 24.15 11.92 -17.01
N VAL A 666 25.27 11.23 -17.21
CA VAL A 666 26.01 11.25 -18.48
C VAL A 666 25.46 10.12 -19.33
N THR A 667 24.81 10.47 -20.45
CA THR A 667 24.09 9.48 -21.27
C THR A 667 23.95 9.95 -22.72
N ASP A 668 23.99 8.99 -23.63
CA ASP A 668 23.56 9.15 -25.03
C ASP A 668 22.20 8.49 -25.31
N GLU A 669 21.67 7.72 -24.36
CA GLU A 669 20.43 6.93 -24.49
C GLU A 669 19.18 7.69 -24.03
N LEU A 670 19.35 8.88 -23.42
CA LEU A 670 18.26 9.74 -22.97
C LEU A 670 18.45 11.20 -23.44
N GLU A 671 17.45 11.73 -24.12
CA GLU A 671 17.47 13.07 -24.74
C GLU A 671 16.82 14.13 -23.85
N SER A 672 15.88 13.76 -22.98
CA SER A 672 15.21 14.71 -22.10
C SER A 672 14.63 14.10 -20.84
N PHE A 673 14.44 14.98 -19.85
CA PHE A 673 13.71 14.75 -18.61
C PHE A 673 12.93 16.02 -18.24
N ALA A 674 11.72 15.85 -17.72
CA ALA A 674 10.94 16.94 -17.15
C ALA A 674 10.09 16.44 -15.98
N GLY A 675 10.22 17.07 -14.81
CA GLY A 675 9.40 16.79 -13.65
C GLY A 675 9.15 18.02 -12.79
N GLU A 676 8.05 18.00 -12.03
CA GLU A 676 7.84 18.89 -10.89
C GLU A 676 7.57 18.09 -9.62
N TYR A 677 8.12 18.54 -8.50
CA TYR A 677 7.91 17.91 -7.21
C TYR A 677 7.48 18.96 -6.17
N PRO A 678 6.30 18.82 -5.54
CA PRO A 678 5.84 19.75 -4.52
C PRO A 678 6.55 19.51 -3.18
N THR A 679 7.07 20.57 -2.59
CA THR A 679 7.66 20.57 -1.24
C THR A 679 6.90 21.54 -0.34
N ALA A 680 7.19 21.52 0.96
CA ALA A 680 6.62 22.50 1.90
C ALA A 680 7.04 23.96 1.58
N ASN A 681 8.16 24.15 0.87
CA ASN A 681 8.72 25.45 0.52
C ASN A 681 8.34 25.94 -0.89
N GLY A 682 7.61 25.13 -1.67
CA GLY A 682 7.30 25.40 -3.07
C GLY A 682 7.67 24.22 -3.97
N ARG A 683 7.61 24.42 -5.30
CA ARG A 683 7.87 23.34 -6.27
C ARG A 683 9.32 23.32 -6.69
N ILE A 684 9.94 22.14 -6.65
CA ILE A 684 11.15 21.87 -7.43
C ILE A 684 10.68 21.61 -8.86
N ILE A 685 11.17 22.38 -9.82
CA ILE A 685 10.90 22.13 -11.24
C ILE A 685 12.23 21.84 -11.89
N TRP A 686 12.37 20.66 -12.49
CA TRP A 686 13.60 20.27 -13.15
C TRP A 686 13.31 19.76 -14.56
N LYS A 687 13.95 20.40 -15.53
CA LYS A 687 13.85 20.03 -16.94
C LYS A 687 15.22 20.09 -17.55
N TRP A 688 15.62 19.08 -18.31
CA TRP A 688 16.79 19.17 -19.16
C TRP A 688 16.52 18.53 -20.51
N GLN A 689 17.19 19.05 -21.53
CA GLN A 689 17.09 18.55 -22.89
C GLN A 689 18.44 18.65 -23.59
N LYS A 690 18.82 17.56 -24.25
CA LYS A 690 20.00 17.47 -25.11
C LYS A 690 19.62 17.89 -26.53
N THR A 691 20.39 18.79 -27.12
CA THR A 691 20.22 19.22 -28.51
C THR A 691 21.59 19.48 -29.12
N SER A 692 21.90 18.79 -30.22
CA SER A 692 23.17 18.95 -30.94
C SER A 692 24.42 18.78 -30.05
N GLY A 693 24.37 17.84 -29.10
CA GLY A 693 25.50 17.50 -28.22
C GLY A 693 25.66 18.39 -26.98
N ILE A 694 24.79 19.40 -26.80
CA ILE A 694 24.75 20.26 -25.62
C ILE A 694 23.47 19.95 -24.84
N THR A 695 23.56 19.74 -23.53
CA THR A 695 22.37 19.60 -22.67
C THR A 695 22.10 20.91 -21.94
N ARG A 696 20.87 21.41 -22.07
CA ARG A 696 20.40 22.62 -21.37
C ARG A 696 19.36 22.26 -20.31
N GLY A 697 19.62 22.68 -19.08
CA GLY A 697 18.75 22.48 -17.92
C GLY A 697 18.04 23.77 -17.47
N HIS A 698 16.84 23.63 -16.92
CA HIS A 698 16.10 24.67 -16.22
C HIS A 698 15.69 24.12 -14.85
N LEU A 699 16.36 24.60 -13.79
CA LEU A 699 16.09 24.21 -12.42
C LEU A 699 15.43 25.36 -11.67
N THR A 700 14.25 25.12 -11.10
CA THR A 700 13.64 26.02 -10.11
C THR A 700 13.86 25.44 -8.73
N VAL A 701 14.61 26.18 -7.91
CA VAL A 701 14.83 25.90 -6.49
C VAL A 701 13.81 26.74 -5.71
N PRO A 702 12.99 26.15 -4.81
CA PRO A 702 12.07 26.91 -3.98
C PRO A 702 12.77 27.95 -3.10
N ASP A 703 12.08 29.03 -2.74
CA ASP A 703 12.62 30.05 -1.85
C ASP A 703 12.95 29.45 -0.46
N GLY A 704 14.14 29.79 0.04
CA GLY A 704 14.66 29.24 1.29
C GLY A 704 15.26 27.83 1.17
N CYS A 705 15.27 27.22 -0.01
CA CYS A 705 15.96 25.95 -0.30
C CYS A 705 17.31 26.17 -1.00
N VAL A 706 18.14 25.13 -0.99
CA VAL A 706 19.46 25.08 -1.64
C VAL A 706 19.61 23.80 -2.45
N ALA A 707 20.06 23.92 -3.70
CA ALA A 707 20.45 22.80 -4.54
C ALA A 707 21.98 22.67 -4.62
N GLU A 708 22.50 21.46 -4.39
CA GLU A 708 23.88 21.06 -4.66
C GLU A 708 23.96 20.42 -6.05
N VAL A 709 24.33 21.23 -7.05
CA VAL A 709 24.30 20.81 -8.45
C VAL A 709 25.68 20.32 -8.89
N THR A 710 25.75 19.08 -9.37
CA THR A 710 26.95 18.49 -9.97
C THR A 710 26.68 18.13 -11.42
N LEU A 711 27.01 19.05 -12.34
CA LEU A 711 26.88 18.79 -13.77
C LEU A 711 28.05 17.93 -14.29
N PRO A 712 27.84 17.10 -15.32
CA PRO A 712 28.89 16.32 -15.96
C PRO A 712 30.16 17.13 -16.26
N GLY A 713 31.31 16.63 -15.77
CA GLY A 713 32.61 17.26 -15.99
C GLY A 713 32.83 18.60 -15.27
N GLN A 714 31.92 19.03 -14.40
CA GLN A 714 31.99 20.32 -13.72
C GLN A 714 32.11 20.16 -12.18
N ALA A 715 32.62 21.19 -11.52
CA ALA A 715 32.65 21.28 -10.07
C ALA A 715 31.24 21.50 -9.49
N VAL A 716 31.06 21.17 -8.20
CA VAL A 716 29.80 21.37 -7.48
C VAL A 716 29.43 22.86 -7.45
N GLN A 717 28.19 23.18 -7.79
CA GLN A 717 27.59 24.51 -7.72
C GLN A 717 26.53 24.54 -6.62
N ILE A 718 26.49 25.61 -5.84
CA ILE A 718 25.48 25.81 -4.78
C ILE A 718 24.49 26.86 -5.27
N LEU A 719 23.25 26.45 -5.54
CA LEU A 719 22.20 27.34 -6.06
C LEU A 719 21.14 27.57 -4.99
N SER A 720 20.85 28.84 -4.68
CA SER A 720 19.77 29.24 -3.78
C SER A 720 18.41 29.31 -4.51
N GLY A 721 17.35 29.63 -3.78
CA GLY A 721 16.01 29.89 -4.34
C GLY A 721 16.02 30.77 -5.60
N GLY A 722 15.23 30.37 -6.61
CA GLY A 722 15.15 31.01 -7.91
C GLY A 722 15.15 30.02 -9.08
N THR A 723 15.04 30.53 -10.30
CA THR A 723 15.14 29.74 -11.54
C THR A 723 16.50 29.93 -12.17
N HIS A 724 17.17 28.83 -12.48
CA HIS A 724 18.54 28.77 -12.98
C HIS A 724 18.58 28.04 -14.32
N THR A 725 19.29 28.61 -15.30
CA THR A 725 19.62 27.94 -16.56
C THR A 725 21.00 27.33 -16.46
N LEU A 726 21.11 26.05 -16.79
CA LEU A 726 22.33 25.23 -16.68
C LEU A 726 22.68 24.69 -18.06
N GLU A 727 23.97 24.51 -18.35
CA GLU A 727 24.45 23.96 -19.61
C GLU A 727 25.67 23.05 -19.37
N TRP A 728 25.69 21.88 -20.01
CA TRP A 728 26.79 20.92 -19.95
C TRP A 728 26.90 20.06 -21.20
#